data_AF-A0A9X4R9Z3-F1
#
_entry.id   AF-A0A9X4R9Z3-F1
#
_cell.length_a   1.000
_cell.length_b   1.000
_cell.length_c   1.000
_cell.angle_alpha   90.00
_cell.angle_beta   90.00
_cell.angle_gamma   90.00
#
_symmetry.space_group_name_H-M   'P 1'
#
loop_
_entity.id
_entity.type
_entity.pdbx_description
1 polymer ?
#
loop_
_entity_poly.entity_id
_entity_poly.type
_entity_poly.pdbx_seq_one_letter_code
_entity_poly.pdbx_strand_id
1 'polypeptide(L)'
;MQFTLFANPWLALLAAVVLLALVFHRRTLRLFGFVIVPDDSIGTVTKKFVLFGRHKELPPGRILALYGEAGLQADTLAPGLHLGLWPWQYRVELVKFTVVPDDAIGIVEACDGLPLPDGRVLARHVDCDHFQDARAFLAAGERGLQMTVVPPGAWRINTLLFTVRLERMTVIEPGKIGIVEARDGHPLSGGRVIGRAVACDSFQDARAFMDGGGERGPQMSVIPQGKYRINPGLFRVAQVQVTDVPDNKVGIVTTREGAPLTTGEIAGPEVPGHNLFQEPQAFVNVGGTKGLQEQVLLAGRYFINPMFATVEIIDMTEVPIASVGVVVAFVGRAGVDVTGEGFRHANMVRKGEKGVWVDVLDPGKYAINTYTHKVRVVPTANVVLNWATGKTEAHRLDANLSTITVRSADGFTFNLDVSQIIHIPRNDAPKVIARFGSMEALVTQVLEPTIGNYFRNAAQNSDVIDFLKKRSERQAEAKAAIALALKAYDVGAVETLIGDIVPPAELMKTLTDRKLAEQEKVTFTTQMEAQGVRQQLEQATALARTQAQVVDAERKVAIAEFSAQAAVKTADGAARSKKITAEADAEVTRVTGQAEAGRTLAIGEAEAEVIRQKIDSMESGNYAIVQVAQALAGAGVQLVPEVLVGGGHSAGQGGTLVDVLLAGLVKDRLARPEPAPVEVAAT
;
A
#
# COMPACT_ATOMS: atom_id res chain seq x y z
N MET A 1 73.26 -100.17 -37.05
CA MET A 1 74.25 -99.42 -37.85
C MET A 1 74.51 -98.11 -37.11
N GLN A 2 75.75 -97.85 -36.69
CA GLN A 2 76.07 -96.73 -35.78
C GLN A 2 76.11 -95.37 -36.53
N PHE A 3 75.86 -94.28 -35.80
CA PHE A 3 75.91 -92.91 -36.34
C PHE A 3 77.35 -92.50 -36.71
N THR A 4 77.74 -92.64 -37.97
CA THR A 4 79.04 -92.16 -38.51
C THR A 4 79.02 -90.68 -38.91
N LEU A 5 78.20 -89.85 -38.25
CA LEU A 5 78.14 -88.39 -38.46
C LEU A 5 79.36 -87.65 -37.89
N PHE A 6 80.20 -88.32 -37.10
CA PHE A 6 81.40 -87.76 -36.46
C PHE A 6 82.74 -88.18 -37.10
N ALA A 7 82.72 -89.02 -38.13
CA ALA A 7 83.96 -89.57 -38.73
C ALA A 7 84.72 -88.58 -39.64
N ASN A 8 84.10 -87.45 -40.01
CA ASN A 8 84.67 -86.47 -40.92
C ASN A 8 84.58 -85.08 -40.27
N PRO A 9 85.69 -84.44 -39.86
CA PRO A 9 85.64 -83.18 -39.10
C PRO A 9 84.96 -82.07 -39.90
N TRP A 10 85.12 -82.07 -41.24
CA TRP A 10 84.40 -81.17 -42.14
C TRP A 10 82.89 -81.36 -42.12
N LEU A 11 82.36 -82.59 -42.12
CA LEU A 11 80.91 -82.84 -42.07
C LEU A 11 80.33 -82.51 -40.69
N ALA A 12 81.05 -82.82 -39.61
CA ALA A 12 80.64 -82.43 -38.26
C ALA A 12 80.63 -80.90 -38.08
N LEU A 13 81.62 -80.19 -38.65
CA LEU A 13 81.69 -78.73 -38.64
C LEU A 13 80.59 -78.11 -39.51
N LEU A 14 80.32 -78.66 -40.70
CA LEU A 14 79.23 -78.20 -41.58
C LEU A 14 77.86 -78.44 -40.93
N ALA A 15 77.64 -79.60 -40.31
CA ALA A 15 76.44 -79.89 -39.53
C ALA A 15 76.30 -78.95 -38.32
N ALA A 16 77.39 -78.67 -37.59
CA ALA A 16 77.39 -77.71 -36.49
C ALA A 16 77.09 -76.27 -36.97
N VAL A 17 77.63 -75.85 -38.11
CA VAL A 17 77.33 -74.54 -38.74
C VAL A 17 75.88 -74.47 -39.19
N VAL A 18 75.32 -75.53 -39.80
CA VAL A 18 73.89 -75.57 -40.18
C VAL A 18 73.00 -75.54 -38.95
N LEU A 19 73.32 -76.30 -37.90
CA LEU A 19 72.53 -76.34 -36.66
C LEU A 19 72.61 -75.00 -35.91
N LEU A 20 73.78 -74.36 -35.87
CA LEU A 20 73.97 -73.01 -35.33
C LEU A 20 73.24 -71.96 -36.18
N ALA A 21 73.24 -72.08 -37.51
CA ALA A 21 72.48 -71.23 -38.42
C ALA A 21 70.95 -71.40 -38.25
N LEU A 22 70.47 -72.58 -37.84
CA LEU A 22 69.08 -72.89 -37.54
C LEU A 22 68.67 -72.34 -36.16
N VAL A 23 69.50 -72.54 -35.13
CA VAL A 23 69.31 -71.96 -33.79
C VAL A 23 69.29 -70.43 -33.86
N PHE A 24 70.20 -69.83 -34.64
CA PHE A 24 70.25 -68.39 -34.86
C PHE A 24 69.49 -67.91 -36.11
N HIS A 25 68.54 -68.68 -36.66
CA HIS A 25 67.90 -68.41 -37.96
C HIS A 25 67.46 -66.95 -38.17
N ARG A 26 66.94 -66.25 -37.15
CA ARG A 26 66.59 -64.81 -37.25
C ARG A 26 67.80 -63.92 -37.57
N ARG A 27 68.98 -64.19 -37.00
CA ARG A 27 70.22 -63.49 -37.31
C ARG A 27 70.79 -63.92 -38.67
N THR A 28 70.70 -65.20 -39.00
CA THR A 28 71.17 -65.76 -40.28
C THR A 28 70.37 -65.21 -41.46
N LEU A 29 69.04 -65.23 -41.38
CA LEU A 29 68.14 -64.63 -42.37
C LEU A 29 68.39 -63.11 -42.51
N ARG A 30 68.62 -62.41 -41.40
CA ARG A 30 68.98 -60.99 -41.43
C ARG A 30 70.30 -60.75 -42.17
N LEU A 31 71.30 -61.64 -42.03
CA LEU A 31 72.57 -61.55 -42.77
C LEU A 31 72.35 -61.66 -44.30
N PHE A 32 71.44 -62.53 -44.73
CA PHE A 32 71.04 -62.67 -46.14
C PHE A 32 70.13 -61.55 -46.66
N GLY A 33 69.80 -60.55 -45.83
CA GLY A 33 69.00 -59.39 -46.22
C GLY A 33 67.48 -59.58 -46.16
N PHE A 34 67.01 -60.60 -45.44
CA PHE A 34 65.59 -60.76 -45.10
C PHE A 34 65.25 -59.88 -43.90
N VAL A 35 64.20 -59.07 -44.03
CA VAL A 35 63.64 -58.25 -42.95
C VAL A 35 62.16 -58.56 -42.83
N ILE A 36 61.72 -58.93 -41.62
CA ILE A 36 60.31 -59.13 -41.29
C ILE A 36 59.88 -57.93 -40.47
N VAL A 37 58.93 -57.16 -40.99
CA VAL A 37 58.29 -56.04 -40.29
C VAL A 37 56.98 -56.55 -39.68
N PRO A 38 56.80 -56.47 -38.34
CA PRO A 38 55.56 -56.88 -37.67
C PRO A 38 54.34 -56.02 -38.06
N ASP A 39 53.14 -56.56 -37.88
CA ASP A 39 51.88 -55.90 -38.26
C ASP A 39 51.53 -54.65 -37.43
N ASP A 40 52.21 -54.40 -36.30
CA ASP A 40 52.06 -53.22 -35.44
C ASP A 40 53.10 -52.10 -35.70
N SER A 41 53.99 -52.31 -36.68
CA SER A 41 55.21 -51.51 -36.86
C SER A 41 55.47 -51.17 -38.34
N ILE A 42 56.13 -50.03 -38.58
CA ILE A 42 56.79 -49.70 -39.85
C ILE A 42 58.30 -49.93 -39.73
N GLY A 43 58.94 -50.31 -40.84
CA GLY A 43 60.40 -50.33 -40.93
C GLY A 43 60.93 -49.01 -41.49
N THR A 44 61.60 -48.19 -40.69
CA THR A 44 62.34 -47.03 -41.18
C THR A 44 63.72 -47.49 -41.69
N VAL A 45 64.17 -46.94 -42.82
CA VAL A 45 65.37 -47.42 -43.53
C VAL A 45 66.43 -46.34 -43.60
N THR A 46 67.64 -46.66 -43.16
CA THR A 46 68.84 -45.83 -43.35
C THR A 46 69.83 -46.55 -44.25
N LYS A 47 70.18 -45.95 -45.38
CA LYS A 47 71.16 -46.48 -46.33
C LYS A 47 72.54 -45.91 -46.02
N LYS A 48 73.49 -46.75 -45.62
CA LYS A 48 74.81 -46.32 -45.13
C LYS A 48 75.71 -45.77 -46.24
N PHE A 49 75.62 -46.33 -47.45
CA PHE A 49 76.43 -45.91 -48.61
C PHE A 49 75.83 -46.36 -49.95
N VAL A 50 76.26 -45.70 -51.03
CA VAL A 50 75.87 -45.98 -52.42
C VAL A 50 77.12 -46.27 -53.25
N LEU A 51 77.24 -47.49 -53.79
CA LEU A 51 78.38 -47.90 -54.62
C LEU A 51 78.28 -47.33 -56.05
N PHE A 52 77.08 -47.33 -56.64
CA PHE A 52 76.81 -46.96 -58.03
C PHE A 52 75.55 -46.09 -58.14
N GLY A 53 75.58 -45.04 -58.96
CA GLY A 53 74.45 -44.12 -59.18
C GLY A 53 74.88 -42.66 -59.37
N ARG A 54 73.97 -41.82 -59.90
CA ARG A 54 74.15 -40.36 -60.04
C ARG A 54 73.89 -39.59 -58.73
N HIS A 55 73.08 -40.15 -57.83
CA HIS A 55 72.68 -39.54 -56.56
C HIS A 55 73.36 -40.29 -55.40
N LYS A 56 74.60 -39.90 -55.08
CA LYS A 56 75.41 -40.57 -54.05
C LYS A 56 75.25 -39.96 -52.65
N GLU A 57 75.13 -38.64 -52.60
CA GLU A 57 75.07 -37.82 -51.38
C GLU A 57 73.75 -37.05 -51.35
N LEU A 58 73.26 -36.74 -50.14
CA LEU A 58 72.08 -35.91 -49.93
C LEU A 58 72.33 -34.47 -50.43
N PRO A 59 71.38 -33.85 -51.14
CA PRO A 59 71.46 -32.43 -51.47
C PRO A 59 71.60 -31.56 -50.22
N PRO A 60 72.45 -30.51 -50.23
CA PRO A 60 72.67 -29.67 -49.06
C PRO A 60 71.36 -29.01 -48.59
N GLY A 61 71.07 -29.15 -47.30
CA GLY A 61 69.85 -28.64 -46.68
C GLY A 61 68.70 -29.66 -46.54
N ARG A 62 68.83 -30.88 -47.10
CA ARG A 62 67.88 -31.98 -46.89
C ARG A 62 68.42 -33.02 -45.91
N ILE A 63 67.51 -33.70 -45.23
CA ILE A 63 67.76 -34.71 -44.18
C ILE A 63 67.35 -36.10 -44.68
N LEU A 64 66.32 -36.20 -45.53
CA LEU A 64 65.83 -37.45 -46.10
C LEU A 64 66.11 -37.61 -47.61
N ALA A 65 66.46 -38.83 -47.99
CA ALA A 65 66.77 -39.28 -49.33
C ALA A 65 65.50 -39.71 -50.08
N LEU A 66 65.31 -39.16 -51.29
CA LEU A 66 64.17 -39.47 -52.17
C LEU A 66 64.54 -40.45 -53.29
N TYR A 67 65.79 -40.44 -53.75
CA TYR A 67 66.23 -41.17 -54.95
C TYR A 67 67.22 -42.30 -54.64
N GLY A 68 67.19 -42.85 -53.42
CA GLY A 68 68.08 -43.92 -52.99
C GLY A 68 69.49 -43.45 -52.63
N GLU A 69 69.66 -42.18 -52.29
CA GLU A 69 70.91 -41.56 -51.80
C GLU A 69 71.37 -42.20 -50.47
N ALA A 70 72.63 -41.97 -50.07
CA ALA A 70 73.10 -42.36 -48.74
C ALA A 70 72.45 -41.46 -47.67
N GLY A 71 71.79 -42.06 -46.67
CA GLY A 71 71.05 -41.34 -45.63
C GLY A 71 69.76 -42.03 -45.19
N LEU A 72 68.97 -41.31 -44.39
CA LEU A 72 67.60 -41.69 -44.00
C LEU A 72 66.72 -41.72 -45.25
N GLN A 73 65.99 -42.80 -45.53
CA GLN A 73 65.11 -42.88 -46.69
C GLN A 73 63.71 -42.32 -46.36
N ALA A 74 63.08 -41.68 -47.33
CA ALA A 74 61.69 -41.21 -47.20
C ALA A 74 60.68 -42.38 -47.15
N ASP A 75 60.84 -43.38 -48.03
CA ASP A 75 59.94 -44.53 -48.09
C ASP A 75 60.12 -45.42 -46.85
N THR A 76 59.01 -45.84 -46.24
CA THR A 76 59.00 -46.80 -45.12
C THR A 76 58.58 -48.19 -45.59
N LEU A 77 59.04 -49.23 -44.89
CA LEU A 77 58.64 -50.60 -45.14
C LEU A 77 57.31 -50.88 -44.44
N ALA A 78 56.28 -51.19 -45.22
CA ALA A 78 55.02 -51.73 -44.72
C ALA A 78 55.23 -53.10 -44.02
N PRO A 79 54.29 -53.56 -43.18
CA PRO A 79 54.34 -54.90 -42.60
C PRO A 79 54.51 -56.01 -43.64
N GLY A 80 55.23 -57.06 -43.26
CA GLY A 80 55.51 -58.22 -44.12
C GLY A 80 57.00 -58.51 -44.31
N LEU A 81 57.30 -59.34 -45.33
CA LEU A 81 58.64 -59.81 -45.64
C LEU A 81 59.27 -58.99 -46.77
N HIS A 82 60.41 -58.35 -46.46
CA HIS A 82 61.20 -57.58 -47.41
C HIS A 82 62.55 -58.26 -47.68
N LEU A 83 63.00 -58.20 -48.93
CA LEU A 83 64.21 -58.88 -49.43
C LEU A 83 65.24 -57.87 -49.96
N GLY A 84 66.53 -58.20 -49.88
CA GLY A 84 67.62 -57.37 -50.42
C GLY A 84 68.16 -56.28 -49.48
N LEU A 85 67.69 -56.23 -48.22
CA LEU A 85 68.10 -55.21 -47.24
C LEU A 85 69.27 -55.69 -46.38
N TRP A 86 70.45 -55.83 -47.01
CA TRP A 86 71.64 -56.37 -46.33
C TRP A 86 72.13 -55.49 -45.16
N PRO A 87 72.40 -56.03 -43.96
CA PRO A 87 72.76 -55.25 -42.77
C PRO A 87 74.06 -54.43 -42.88
N TRP A 88 74.93 -54.79 -43.81
CA TRP A 88 76.16 -54.04 -44.08
C TRP A 88 75.90 -52.76 -44.90
N GLN A 89 74.86 -52.75 -45.75
CA GLN A 89 74.47 -51.57 -46.55
C GLN A 89 73.32 -50.77 -45.91
N TYR A 90 72.34 -51.46 -45.33
CA TYR A 90 71.13 -50.88 -44.76
C TYR A 90 71.07 -51.09 -43.25
N ARG A 91 70.57 -50.08 -42.54
CA ARG A 91 70.04 -50.23 -41.18
C ARG A 91 68.53 -50.09 -41.27
N VAL A 92 67.81 -51.07 -40.75
CA VAL A 92 66.35 -51.00 -40.59
C VAL A 92 66.03 -50.97 -39.11
N GLU A 93 65.26 -49.96 -38.71
CA GLU A 93 64.75 -49.77 -37.36
C GLU A 93 63.23 -49.97 -37.40
N LEU A 94 62.69 -50.70 -36.42
CA LEU A 94 61.26 -51.00 -36.33
C LEU A 94 60.62 -49.99 -35.39
N VAL A 95 59.72 -49.17 -35.93
CA VAL A 95 59.00 -48.13 -35.18
C VAL A 95 57.52 -48.51 -35.16
N LYS A 96 56.90 -48.49 -33.99
CA LYS A 96 55.47 -48.78 -33.85
C LYS A 96 54.62 -47.73 -34.56
N PHE A 97 53.43 -48.11 -35.02
CA PHE A 97 52.48 -47.14 -35.58
C PHE A 97 52.14 -46.02 -34.58
N THR A 98 51.94 -44.81 -35.10
CA THR A 98 51.51 -43.67 -34.30
C THR A 98 50.02 -43.83 -34.00
N VAL A 99 49.70 -44.20 -32.76
CA VAL A 99 48.32 -44.33 -32.29
C VAL A 99 47.86 -42.99 -31.70
N VAL A 100 46.88 -42.36 -32.34
CA VAL A 100 46.18 -41.18 -31.84
C VAL A 100 44.89 -41.66 -31.16
N PRO A 101 44.70 -41.45 -29.84
CA PRO A 101 43.49 -41.89 -29.13
C PRO A 101 42.27 -41.03 -29.47
N ASP A 102 41.07 -41.56 -29.22
CA ASP A 102 39.78 -40.96 -29.61
C ASP A 102 39.46 -39.60 -28.98
N ASP A 103 40.16 -39.21 -27.91
CA ASP A 103 40.04 -37.93 -27.23
C ASP A 103 41.11 -36.90 -27.66
N ALA A 104 42.00 -37.27 -28.58
CA ALA A 104 43.13 -36.46 -29.03
C ALA A 104 43.17 -36.25 -30.56
N ILE A 105 44.03 -35.34 -30.97
CA ILE A 105 44.44 -35.08 -32.35
C ILE A 105 45.97 -35.16 -32.43
N GLY A 106 46.47 -35.68 -33.56
CA GLY A 106 47.89 -35.66 -33.87
C GLY A 106 48.26 -34.36 -34.58
N ILE A 107 49.02 -33.49 -33.92
CA ILE A 107 49.61 -32.31 -34.54
C ILE A 107 50.95 -32.69 -35.13
N VAL A 108 51.16 -32.39 -36.42
CA VAL A 108 52.36 -32.83 -37.15
C VAL A 108 53.34 -31.68 -37.34
N GLU A 109 54.61 -31.94 -37.04
CA GLU A 109 55.74 -31.06 -37.28
C GLU A 109 56.72 -31.77 -38.23
N ALA A 110 56.92 -31.22 -39.42
CA ALA A 110 57.82 -31.77 -40.43
C ALA A 110 59.25 -31.25 -40.23
N CYS A 111 60.21 -32.17 -40.08
CA CYS A 111 61.62 -31.86 -39.85
C CYS A 111 62.37 -31.43 -41.13
N ASP A 112 61.89 -31.88 -42.30
CA ASP A 112 62.50 -31.66 -43.61
C ASP A 112 61.42 -31.23 -44.63
N GLY A 113 61.83 -30.55 -45.70
CA GLY A 113 60.95 -29.93 -46.69
C GLY A 113 61.47 -28.58 -47.19
N LEU A 114 60.65 -27.87 -47.96
CA LEU A 114 60.94 -26.49 -48.37
C LEU A 114 60.97 -25.55 -47.14
N PRO A 115 61.78 -24.48 -47.12
CA PRO A 115 61.71 -23.49 -46.06
C PRO A 115 60.33 -22.82 -46.03
N LEU A 116 59.84 -22.53 -44.83
CA LEU A 116 58.57 -21.85 -44.62
C LEU A 116 58.64 -20.42 -45.22
N PRO A 117 57.61 -19.95 -45.96
CA PRO A 117 57.60 -18.58 -46.50
C PRO A 117 57.63 -17.51 -45.40
N ASP A 118 58.36 -16.42 -45.64
CA ASP A 118 58.47 -15.31 -44.70
C ASP A 118 57.09 -14.77 -44.28
N GLY A 119 56.90 -14.63 -42.96
CA GLY A 119 55.66 -14.11 -42.37
C GLY A 119 54.56 -15.14 -42.09
N ARG A 120 54.70 -16.40 -42.54
CA ARG A 120 53.83 -17.51 -42.11
C ARG A 120 54.37 -18.19 -40.85
N VAL A 121 53.46 -18.81 -40.10
CA VAL A 121 53.74 -19.63 -38.91
C VAL A 121 53.48 -21.11 -39.19
N LEU A 122 52.60 -21.42 -40.16
CA LEU A 122 52.23 -22.78 -40.52
C LEU A 122 52.56 -23.13 -41.97
N ALA A 123 53.05 -24.36 -42.14
CA ALA A 123 53.36 -24.97 -43.43
C ALA A 123 52.09 -25.22 -44.25
N ARG A 124 52.18 -24.93 -45.55
CA ARG A 124 51.12 -25.19 -46.54
C ARG A 124 50.71 -26.67 -46.55
N HIS A 125 49.41 -26.91 -46.66
CA HIS A 125 48.85 -28.24 -46.83
C HIS A 125 49.36 -28.92 -48.11
N VAL A 126 49.74 -30.19 -47.99
CA VAL A 126 50.06 -31.07 -49.11
C VAL A 126 49.27 -32.36 -48.93
N ASP A 127 48.60 -32.79 -49.99
CA ASP A 127 47.89 -34.06 -50.02
C ASP A 127 48.91 -35.21 -50.09
N CYS A 128 48.99 -35.98 -49.01
CA CYS A 128 50.01 -37.01 -48.77
C CYS A 128 49.49 -38.17 -47.90
N ASP A 129 48.17 -38.44 -47.99
CA ASP A 129 47.44 -39.44 -47.19
C ASP A 129 47.75 -39.35 -45.69
N HIS A 130 47.44 -38.19 -45.10
CA HIS A 130 47.64 -37.90 -43.66
C HIS A 130 49.08 -38.17 -43.18
N PHE A 131 50.08 -37.73 -43.97
CA PHE A 131 51.51 -37.86 -43.68
C PHE A 131 52.04 -39.30 -43.65
N GLN A 132 51.31 -40.25 -44.25
CA GLN A 132 51.80 -41.62 -44.47
C GLN A 132 52.72 -41.69 -45.70
N ASP A 133 52.46 -40.89 -46.75
CA ASP A 133 53.35 -40.78 -47.91
C ASP A 133 54.36 -39.62 -47.75
N ALA A 134 55.51 -39.95 -47.18
CA ALA A 134 56.65 -39.05 -47.04
C ALA A 134 57.23 -38.56 -48.39
N ARG A 135 57.09 -39.33 -49.47
CA ARG A 135 57.60 -38.99 -50.81
C ARG A 135 56.69 -37.97 -51.48
N ALA A 136 55.37 -38.16 -51.41
CA ALA A 136 54.39 -37.18 -51.86
C ALA A 136 54.53 -35.86 -51.09
N PHE A 137 54.71 -35.92 -49.76
CA PHE A 137 54.94 -34.73 -48.95
C PHE A 137 56.19 -33.96 -49.39
N LEU A 138 57.36 -34.60 -49.45
CA LEU A 138 58.64 -33.94 -49.77
C LEU A 138 58.73 -33.36 -51.20
N ALA A 139 57.77 -33.66 -52.08
CA ALA A 139 57.67 -33.03 -53.40
C ALA A 139 57.21 -31.57 -53.35
N ALA A 140 56.36 -31.19 -52.38
CA ALA A 140 55.74 -29.86 -52.31
C ALA A 140 55.59 -29.29 -50.88
N GLY A 141 55.97 -30.07 -49.86
CA GLY A 141 55.78 -29.78 -48.44
C GLY A 141 56.79 -28.80 -47.87
N GLU A 142 56.34 -28.05 -46.87
CA GLU A 142 57.12 -27.04 -46.16
C GLU A 142 57.49 -27.56 -44.76
N ARG A 143 58.73 -27.28 -44.33
CA ARG A 143 59.27 -27.63 -43.02
C ARG A 143 58.56 -26.84 -41.92
N GLY A 144 58.29 -27.48 -40.79
CA GLY A 144 57.69 -26.87 -39.60
C GLY A 144 56.30 -27.44 -39.28
N LEU A 145 55.54 -26.67 -38.50
CA LEU A 145 54.23 -27.06 -38.00
C LEU A 145 53.19 -27.08 -39.13
N GLN A 146 52.47 -28.19 -39.29
CA GLN A 146 51.54 -28.41 -40.39
C GLN A 146 50.12 -27.92 -40.05
N MET A 147 49.36 -27.47 -41.06
CA MET A 147 47.96 -27.05 -40.88
C MET A 147 47.01 -28.23 -40.62
N THR A 148 47.20 -29.37 -41.29
CA THR A 148 46.31 -30.53 -41.16
C THR A 148 46.64 -31.34 -39.90
N VAL A 149 45.59 -31.65 -39.14
CA VAL A 149 45.66 -32.53 -37.97
C VAL A 149 45.36 -33.97 -38.36
N VAL A 150 46.05 -34.92 -37.73
CA VAL A 150 45.81 -36.35 -37.88
C VAL A 150 44.64 -36.76 -36.97
N PRO A 151 43.56 -37.36 -37.50
CA PRO A 151 42.43 -37.82 -36.68
C PRO A 151 42.79 -39.03 -35.81
N PRO A 152 41.93 -39.42 -34.85
CA PRO A 152 42.10 -40.67 -34.09
C PRO A 152 42.26 -41.89 -35.00
N GLY A 153 43.12 -42.82 -34.59
CA GLY A 153 43.45 -44.02 -35.36
C GLY A 153 44.91 -44.45 -35.21
N ALA A 154 45.27 -45.54 -35.88
CA ALA A 154 46.65 -46.04 -35.96
C ALA A 154 47.24 -45.69 -37.34
N TRP A 155 48.25 -44.82 -37.36
CA TRP A 155 48.79 -44.22 -38.59
C TRP A 155 50.23 -44.64 -38.86
N ARG A 156 50.54 -44.89 -40.14
CA ARG A 156 51.86 -45.33 -40.62
C ARG A 156 52.78 -44.14 -40.95
N ILE A 157 52.96 -43.25 -39.99
CA ILE A 157 53.71 -41.99 -40.18
C ILE A 157 55.22 -42.23 -40.03
N ASN A 158 56.02 -41.74 -40.99
CA ASN A 158 57.48 -41.84 -40.90
C ASN A 158 58.04 -40.88 -39.82
N THR A 159 58.37 -41.43 -38.65
CA THR A 159 58.88 -40.66 -37.50
C THR A 159 60.25 -40.02 -37.70
N LEU A 160 60.94 -40.30 -38.80
CA LEU A 160 62.19 -39.61 -39.19
C LEU A 160 61.93 -38.26 -39.87
N LEU A 161 60.77 -38.13 -40.54
CA LEU A 161 60.35 -36.92 -41.24
C LEU A 161 59.37 -36.09 -40.40
N PHE A 162 58.49 -36.77 -39.66
CA PHE A 162 57.37 -36.16 -38.96
C PHE A 162 57.42 -36.43 -37.46
N THR A 163 57.43 -35.38 -36.65
CA THR A 163 57.18 -35.46 -35.22
C THR A 163 55.69 -35.25 -34.99
N VAL A 164 55.00 -36.25 -34.42
CA VAL A 164 53.58 -36.15 -34.08
C VAL A 164 53.44 -35.85 -32.59
N ARG A 165 52.83 -34.72 -32.25
CA ARG A 165 52.48 -34.33 -30.88
C ARG A 165 51.01 -34.62 -30.65
N LEU A 166 50.68 -35.32 -29.57
CA LEU A 166 49.29 -35.61 -29.20
C LEU A 166 48.75 -34.46 -28.34
N GLU A 167 47.72 -33.78 -28.82
CA GLU A 167 46.98 -32.76 -28.06
C GLU A 167 45.51 -33.15 -27.93
N ARG A 168 44.85 -32.73 -26.84
CA ARG A 168 43.44 -33.06 -26.60
C ARG A 168 42.53 -32.32 -27.57
N MET A 169 41.43 -32.95 -27.98
CA MET A 169 40.40 -32.27 -28.77
C MET A 169 39.82 -31.07 -28.01
N THR A 170 39.45 -30.02 -28.75
CA THR A 170 38.76 -28.87 -28.17
C THR A 170 37.32 -29.26 -27.86
N VAL A 171 36.99 -29.37 -26.57
CA VAL A 171 35.63 -29.69 -26.09
C VAL A 171 34.98 -28.42 -25.54
N ILE A 172 33.98 -27.89 -26.23
CA ILE A 172 33.15 -26.78 -25.76
C ILE A 172 32.05 -27.36 -24.87
N GLU A 173 32.06 -27.00 -23.59
CA GLU A 173 31.11 -27.50 -22.60
C GLU A 173 29.67 -27.00 -22.88
N PRO A 174 28.63 -27.73 -22.44
CA PRO A 174 27.25 -27.29 -22.59
C PRO A 174 27.00 -25.91 -21.94
N GLY A 175 26.29 -25.03 -22.64
CA GLY A 175 26.05 -23.65 -22.18
C GLY A 175 27.21 -22.68 -22.39
N LYS A 176 28.30 -23.10 -23.03
CA LYS A 176 29.40 -22.24 -23.49
C LYS A 176 29.46 -22.15 -25.01
N ILE A 177 30.12 -21.10 -25.48
CA ILE A 177 30.57 -20.89 -26.86
C ILE A 177 32.09 -20.82 -26.93
N GLY A 178 32.66 -21.36 -28.00
CA GLY A 178 34.06 -21.14 -28.36
C GLY A 178 34.22 -19.86 -29.18
N ILE A 179 34.97 -18.90 -28.64
CA ILE A 179 35.48 -17.74 -29.38
C ILE A 179 36.85 -18.15 -29.96
N VAL A 180 37.06 -17.85 -31.23
CA VAL A 180 38.27 -18.25 -31.96
C VAL A 180 39.15 -17.04 -32.27
N GLU A 181 40.46 -17.23 -32.18
CA GLU A 181 41.48 -16.28 -32.60
C GLU A 181 42.52 -16.99 -33.46
N ALA A 182 42.65 -16.56 -34.70
CA ALA A 182 43.62 -17.10 -35.65
C ALA A 182 45.00 -16.46 -35.43
N ARG A 183 46.03 -17.30 -35.28
CA ARG A 183 47.44 -16.90 -35.10
C ARG A 183 48.15 -16.61 -36.42
N ASP A 184 47.68 -17.20 -37.50
CA ASP A 184 48.18 -17.05 -38.87
C ASP A 184 47.01 -16.70 -39.81
N GLY A 185 47.30 -16.22 -41.02
CA GLY A 185 46.34 -15.70 -41.98
C GLY A 185 46.70 -14.29 -42.48
N HIS A 186 45.85 -13.73 -43.34
CA HIS A 186 46.03 -12.37 -43.84
C HIS A 186 45.93 -11.34 -42.69
N PRO A 187 46.71 -10.24 -42.69
CA PRO A 187 46.54 -9.20 -41.69
C PRO A 187 45.14 -8.58 -41.78
N LEU A 188 44.51 -8.31 -40.62
CA LEU A 188 43.26 -7.56 -40.53
C LEU A 188 43.32 -6.29 -41.38
N SER A 189 42.33 -6.11 -42.26
CA SER A 189 42.16 -4.87 -43.02
C SER A 189 41.99 -3.68 -42.08
N GLY A 190 42.73 -2.58 -42.33
CA GLY A 190 42.75 -1.42 -41.44
C GLY A 190 41.36 -0.87 -41.09
N GLY A 191 41.13 -0.65 -39.80
CA GLY A 191 39.87 -0.12 -39.26
C GLY A 191 38.89 -1.17 -38.71
N ARG A 192 39.10 -2.46 -39.02
CA ARG A 192 38.32 -3.58 -38.44
C ARG A 192 39.01 -4.14 -37.19
N VAL A 193 38.21 -4.60 -36.23
CA VAL A 193 38.68 -5.16 -34.95
C VAL A 193 38.56 -6.69 -34.93
N ILE A 194 37.70 -7.25 -35.78
CA ILE A 194 37.39 -8.68 -35.81
C ILE A 194 37.41 -9.24 -37.24
N GLY A 195 38.03 -10.40 -37.39
CA GLY A 195 38.27 -11.12 -38.64
C GLY A 195 37.00 -11.67 -39.27
N ARG A 196 36.97 -11.70 -40.61
CA ARG A 196 35.82 -12.05 -41.43
C ARG A 196 35.43 -13.51 -41.17
N ALA A 197 34.12 -13.79 -41.14
CA ALA A 197 33.67 -15.17 -41.12
C ALA A 197 34.07 -15.89 -42.43
N VAL A 198 34.73 -17.04 -42.31
CA VAL A 198 35.04 -17.93 -43.43
C VAL A 198 34.39 -19.29 -43.17
N ALA A 199 33.76 -19.87 -44.19
CA ALA A 199 33.16 -21.20 -44.10
C ALA A 199 34.27 -22.27 -44.08
N CYS A 200 34.52 -22.85 -42.89
CA CYS A 200 35.65 -23.76 -42.64
C CYS A 200 35.32 -24.88 -41.63
N ASP A 201 34.08 -25.37 -41.65
CA ASP A 201 33.55 -26.41 -40.76
C ASP A 201 33.91 -26.20 -39.27
N SER A 202 33.44 -25.08 -38.69
CA SER A 202 33.74 -24.67 -37.31
C SER A 202 35.25 -24.68 -36.98
N PHE A 203 36.09 -24.23 -37.91
CA PHE A 203 37.56 -24.15 -37.79
C PHE A 203 38.27 -25.51 -37.66
N GLN A 204 37.61 -26.61 -38.02
CA GLN A 204 38.25 -27.92 -38.18
C GLN A 204 39.04 -28.01 -39.48
N ASP A 205 38.56 -27.37 -40.55
CA ASP A 205 39.29 -27.28 -41.81
C ASP A 205 40.15 -26.00 -41.87
N ALA A 206 41.39 -26.15 -41.41
CA ALA A 206 42.43 -25.12 -41.49
C ALA A 206 42.75 -24.69 -42.94
N ARG A 207 42.59 -25.59 -43.92
CA ARG A 207 42.82 -25.28 -45.34
C ARG A 207 41.71 -24.41 -45.89
N ALA A 208 40.44 -24.78 -45.68
CA ALA A 208 39.29 -23.96 -46.12
C ALA A 208 39.33 -22.54 -45.51
N PHE A 209 39.80 -22.41 -44.27
CA PHE A 209 40.02 -21.10 -43.65
C PHE A 209 41.07 -20.26 -44.40
N MET A 210 42.23 -20.83 -44.71
CA MET A 210 43.33 -20.11 -45.37
C MET A 210 43.05 -19.85 -46.86
N ASP A 211 42.57 -20.86 -47.60
CA ASP A 211 42.18 -20.75 -49.01
C ASP A 211 40.98 -19.77 -49.17
N GLY A 212 40.10 -19.68 -48.17
CA GLY A 212 38.99 -18.73 -48.08
C GLY A 212 39.38 -17.30 -47.67
N GLY A 213 40.69 -17.00 -47.56
CA GLY A 213 41.19 -15.67 -47.20
C GLY A 213 40.97 -15.30 -45.74
N GLY A 214 41.16 -16.25 -44.82
CA GLY A 214 41.07 -16.04 -43.37
C GLY A 214 42.04 -14.96 -42.87
N GLU A 215 41.56 -14.16 -41.92
CA GLU A 215 42.28 -13.03 -41.34
C GLU A 215 42.86 -13.39 -39.97
N ARG A 216 44.09 -12.95 -39.65
CA ARG A 216 44.75 -13.16 -38.37
C ARG A 216 44.15 -12.26 -37.28
N GLY A 217 43.83 -12.83 -36.13
CA GLY A 217 43.23 -12.15 -34.97
C GLY A 217 41.91 -12.79 -34.52
N PRO A 218 41.12 -12.11 -33.66
CA PRO A 218 39.82 -12.60 -33.21
C PRO A 218 38.86 -12.80 -34.40
N GLN A 219 38.07 -13.88 -34.41
CA GLN A 219 37.17 -14.24 -35.51
C GLN A 219 35.71 -13.91 -35.18
N MET A 220 34.93 -13.53 -36.20
CA MET A 220 33.48 -13.29 -36.07
C MET A 220 32.71 -14.56 -35.67
N SER A 221 32.97 -15.68 -36.34
CA SER A 221 32.24 -16.93 -36.13
C SER A 221 32.51 -17.54 -34.75
N VAL A 222 31.45 -17.99 -34.09
CA VAL A 222 31.53 -18.77 -32.83
C VAL A 222 31.45 -20.27 -33.11
N ILE A 223 32.02 -21.05 -32.19
CA ILE A 223 31.91 -22.51 -32.18
C ILE A 223 30.83 -22.90 -31.16
N PRO A 224 29.78 -23.66 -31.54
CA PRO A 224 28.76 -24.13 -30.61
C PRO A 224 29.31 -25.23 -29.68
N GLN A 225 28.48 -25.70 -28.74
CA GLN A 225 28.84 -26.81 -27.85
C GLN A 225 29.12 -28.11 -28.64
N GLY A 226 30.20 -28.83 -28.30
CA GLY A 226 30.63 -30.01 -29.05
C GLY A 226 32.11 -30.37 -28.85
N LYS A 227 32.57 -31.40 -29.57
CA LYS A 227 33.98 -31.81 -29.64
C LYS A 227 34.51 -31.52 -31.05
N TYR A 228 35.62 -30.79 -31.14
CA TYR A 228 36.15 -30.32 -32.42
C TYR A 228 37.64 -30.63 -32.58
N ARG A 229 38.03 -30.99 -33.80
CA ARG A 229 39.42 -31.30 -34.21
C ARG A 229 40.15 -30.05 -34.71
N ILE A 230 40.21 -29.03 -33.88
CA ILE A 230 40.80 -27.73 -34.21
C ILE A 230 42.31 -27.79 -34.00
N ASN A 231 43.10 -27.28 -34.94
CA ASN A 231 44.56 -27.17 -34.78
C ASN A 231 44.93 -26.00 -33.84
N PRO A 232 45.44 -26.25 -32.62
CA PRO A 232 45.79 -25.19 -31.67
C PRO A 232 47.07 -24.43 -32.06
N GLY A 233 47.82 -24.92 -33.05
CA GLY A 233 48.87 -24.17 -33.74
C GLY A 233 48.31 -22.96 -34.49
N LEU A 234 47.18 -23.14 -35.20
CA LEU A 234 46.51 -22.09 -35.98
C LEU A 234 45.52 -21.27 -35.14
N PHE A 235 44.69 -21.93 -34.35
CA PHE A 235 43.53 -21.32 -33.68
C PHE A 235 43.64 -21.42 -32.16
N ARG A 236 43.64 -20.28 -31.48
CA ARG A 236 43.38 -20.22 -30.04
C ARG A 236 41.87 -20.20 -29.83
N VAL A 237 41.34 -21.16 -29.06
CA VAL A 237 39.92 -21.20 -28.70
C VAL A 237 39.77 -20.86 -27.22
N ALA A 238 38.97 -19.85 -26.92
CA ALA A 238 38.59 -19.44 -25.57
C ALA A 238 37.10 -19.72 -25.35
N GLN A 239 36.73 -20.23 -24.18
CA GLN A 239 35.32 -20.52 -23.87
C GLN A 239 34.70 -19.39 -23.06
N VAL A 240 33.51 -18.95 -23.47
CA VAL A 240 32.70 -17.96 -22.74
C VAL A 240 31.27 -18.49 -22.60
N GLN A 241 30.58 -18.09 -21.53
CA GLN A 241 29.19 -18.46 -21.30
C GLN A 241 28.28 -17.90 -22.41
N VAL A 242 27.26 -18.68 -22.80
CA VAL A 242 26.17 -18.21 -23.67
C VAL A 242 25.44 -17.04 -23.01
N THR A 243 25.01 -16.06 -23.80
CA THR A 243 24.18 -14.95 -23.30
C THR A 243 22.76 -15.47 -23.03
N ASP A 244 22.41 -15.62 -21.76
CA ASP A 244 21.07 -15.99 -21.29
C ASP A 244 20.36 -14.71 -20.80
N VAL A 245 19.31 -14.27 -21.48
CA VAL A 245 18.48 -13.12 -21.09
C VAL A 245 17.28 -13.65 -20.28
N PRO A 246 17.18 -13.38 -18.98
CA PRO A 246 16.10 -13.91 -18.14
C PRO A 246 14.73 -13.30 -18.47
N ASP A 247 13.67 -13.98 -18.05
CA ASP A 247 12.29 -13.48 -18.12
C ASP A 247 12.16 -12.11 -17.42
N ASN A 248 11.31 -11.24 -17.96
CA ASN A 248 11.12 -9.84 -17.53
C ASN A 248 12.35 -8.93 -17.70
N LYS A 249 13.44 -9.40 -18.29
CA LYS A 249 14.61 -8.59 -18.64
C LYS A 249 14.75 -8.43 -20.16
N VAL A 250 15.50 -7.42 -20.57
CA VAL A 250 15.75 -7.08 -21.97
C VAL A 250 17.24 -6.84 -22.17
N GLY A 251 17.80 -7.44 -23.23
CA GLY A 251 19.20 -7.29 -23.60
C GLY A 251 19.40 -6.11 -24.54
N ILE A 252 20.12 -5.08 -24.10
CA ILE A 252 20.57 -3.96 -24.92
C ILE A 252 21.89 -4.35 -25.59
N VAL A 253 21.94 -4.23 -26.92
CA VAL A 253 23.10 -4.65 -27.72
C VAL A 253 23.94 -3.45 -28.13
N THR A 254 25.26 -3.56 -27.93
CA THR A 254 26.26 -2.64 -28.49
C THR A 254 27.25 -3.43 -29.33
N THR A 255 27.26 -3.18 -30.65
CA THR A 255 28.17 -3.80 -31.62
C THR A 255 29.49 -3.03 -31.69
N ARG A 256 30.61 -3.73 -31.93
CA ARG A 256 31.94 -3.11 -32.12
C ARG A 256 32.37 -3.00 -33.57
N GLU A 257 31.68 -3.70 -34.48
CA GLU A 257 32.03 -3.84 -35.89
C GLU A 257 30.82 -3.50 -36.77
N GLY A 258 31.06 -2.92 -37.94
CA GLY A 258 30.02 -2.40 -38.84
C GLY A 258 30.30 -0.99 -39.34
N ALA A 259 29.37 -0.44 -40.12
CA ALA A 259 29.45 0.92 -40.64
C ALA A 259 29.46 1.97 -39.49
N PRO A 260 30.13 3.12 -39.62
CA PRO A 260 30.02 4.18 -38.62
C PRO A 260 28.57 4.69 -38.53
N LEU A 261 28.11 5.03 -37.32
CA LEU A 261 26.85 5.74 -37.10
C LEU A 261 26.84 7.06 -37.88
N THR A 262 25.66 7.48 -38.36
CA THR A 262 25.53 8.77 -39.03
C THR A 262 25.63 9.93 -38.02
N THR A 263 26.10 11.09 -38.47
CA THR A 263 26.34 12.24 -37.59
C THR A 263 25.03 12.76 -37.01
N GLY A 264 24.84 12.59 -35.69
CA GLY A 264 23.66 13.03 -34.96
C GLY A 264 22.72 11.90 -34.51
N GLU A 265 22.99 10.66 -34.91
CA GLU A 265 22.35 9.46 -34.36
C GLU A 265 23.14 8.90 -33.17
N ILE A 266 22.42 8.34 -32.18
CA ILE A 266 23.02 7.73 -30.98
C ILE A 266 23.01 6.20 -30.99
N ALA A 267 22.22 5.59 -31.87
CA ALA A 267 22.14 4.15 -32.03
C ALA A 267 21.82 3.78 -33.48
N GLY A 268 22.19 2.55 -33.86
CA GLY A 268 21.95 1.98 -35.17
C GLY A 268 20.48 1.60 -35.37
N PRO A 269 19.92 1.81 -36.59
CA PRO A 269 18.58 1.35 -36.92
C PRO A 269 18.50 -0.18 -36.94
N GLU A 270 17.31 -0.72 -36.69
CA GLU A 270 17.07 -2.16 -36.82
C GLU A 270 17.26 -2.65 -38.27
N VAL A 271 18.10 -3.68 -38.43
CA VAL A 271 18.41 -4.31 -39.72
C VAL A 271 17.91 -5.76 -39.73
N PRO A 272 17.19 -6.22 -40.76
CA PRO A 272 16.70 -7.61 -40.82
C PRO A 272 17.79 -8.59 -41.28
N GLY A 273 17.57 -9.89 -41.03
CA GLY A 273 18.31 -10.97 -41.71
C GLY A 273 19.59 -11.47 -41.04
N HIS A 274 19.92 -11.02 -39.81
CA HIS A 274 21.15 -11.40 -39.09
C HIS A 274 20.91 -12.23 -37.81
N ASN A 275 19.72 -12.80 -37.66
CA ASN A 275 19.36 -13.74 -36.58
C ASN A 275 19.69 -13.23 -35.15
N LEU A 276 19.24 -12.01 -34.82
CA LEU A 276 19.44 -11.36 -33.50
C LEU A 276 20.91 -11.37 -33.03
N PHE A 277 21.78 -10.78 -33.85
CA PHE A 277 23.24 -10.66 -33.68
C PHE A 277 24.04 -11.98 -33.57
N GLN A 278 23.40 -13.15 -33.73
CA GLN A 278 24.09 -14.45 -33.71
C GLN A 278 24.89 -14.73 -34.99
N GLU A 279 24.61 -14.00 -36.08
CA GLU A 279 25.36 -14.07 -37.34
C GLU A 279 26.04 -12.72 -37.64
N PRO A 280 27.21 -12.44 -37.05
CA PRO A 280 27.91 -11.16 -37.22
C PRO A 280 28.19 -10.78 -38.68
N GLN A 281 28.52 -11.77 -39.52
CA GLN A 281 28.80 -11.53 -40.93
C GLN A 281 27.55 -11.09 -41.69
N ALA A 282 26.37 -11.64 -41.37
CA ALA A 282 25.11 -11.21 -41.96
C ALA A 282 24.77 -9.76 -41.55
N PHE A 283 24.96 -9.42 -40.27
CA PHE A 283 24.78 -8.04 -39.78
C PHE A 283 25.65 -7.03 -40.55
N VAL A 284 26.94 -7.32 -40.69
CA VAL A 284 27.88 -6.44 -41.41
C VAL A 284 27.56 -6.38 -42.91
N ASN A 285 27.19 -7.50 -43.53
CA ASN A 285 26.84 -7.56 -44.96
C ASN A 285 25.57 -6.76 -45.31
N VAL A 286 24.59 -6.70 -44.39
CA VAL A 286 23.35 -5.90 -44.54
C VAL A 286 23.62 -4.40 -44.31
N GLY A 287 24.83 -4.01 -43.92
CA GLY A 287 25.21 -2.61 -43.65
C GLY A 287 24.93 -2.16 -42.22
N GLY A 288 24.82 -3.10 -41.27
CA GLY A 288 24.63 -2.79 -39.85
C GLY A 288 25.74 -1.87 -39.30
N THR A 289 25.34 -0.93 -38.44
CA THR A 289 26.24 0.09 -37.88
C THR A 289 26.89 -0.35 -36.57
N LYS A 290 28.14 0.06 -36.33
CA LYS A 290 28.84 -0.14 -35.06
C LYS A 290 28.36 0.85 -33.99
N GLY A 291 28.14 0.37 -32.77
CA GLY A 291 27.68 1.17 -31.63
C GLY A 291 26.45 0.57 -30.95
N LEU A 292 25.78 1.36 -30.13
CA LEU A 292 24.48 1.01 -29.54
C LEU A 292 23.48 0.68 -30.65
N GLN A 293 22.61 -0.31 -30.45
CA GLN A 293 21.56 -0.70 -31.42
C GLN A 293 20.18 -0.33 -30.88
N GLU A 294 19.26 0.06 -31.77
CA GLU A 294 17.84 0.26 -31.41
C GLU A 294 17.15 -1.08 -31.08
N GLN A 295 17.47 -2.13 -31.84
CA GLN A 295 16.92 -3.48 -31.64
C GLN A 295 17.36 -4.06 -30.28
N VAL A 296 16.40 -4.67 -29.57
CA VAL A 296 16.60 -5.33 -28.28
C VAL A 296 16.49 -6.84 -28.38
N LEU A 297 17.18 -7.54 -27.46
CA LEU A 297 17.02 -8.98 -27.24
C LEU A 297 15.94 -9.23 -26.19
N LEU A 298 14.99 -10.11 -26.53
CA LEU A 298 13.97 -10.60 -25.60
C LEU A 298 14.54 -11.70 -24.70
N ALA A 299 13.73 -12.24 -23.79
CA ALA A 299 14.13 -13.37 -22.96
C ALA A 299 14.47 -14.60 -23.83
N GLY A 300 15.59 -15.27 -23.53
CA GLY A 300 16.10 -16.39 -24.31
C GLY A 300 17.62 -16.51 -24.31
N ARG A 301 18.11 -17.59 -24.93
CA ARG A 301 19.55 -17.92 -25.04
C ARG A 301 20.07 -17.58 -26.43
N TYR A 302 21.14 -16.79 -26.46
CA TYR A 302 21.73 -16.27 -27.70
C TYR A 302 23.23 -16.60 -27.78
N PHE A 303 23.64 -17.19 -28.91
CA PHE A 303 25.03 -17.54 -29.19
C PHE A 303 25.81 -16.34 -29.76
N ILE A 304 25.80 -15.22 -29.06
CA ILE A 304 26.42 -13.95 -29.50
C ILE A 304 27.91 -13.95 -29.14
N ASN A 305 28.76 -13.56 -30.11
CA ASN A 305 30.19 -13.38 -29.88
C ASN A 305 30.47 -12.12 -29.04
N PRO A 306 30.99 -12.22 -27.80
CA PRO A 306 31.27 -11.08 -26.93
C PRO A 306 32.32 -10.10 -27.48
N MET A 307 33.15 -10.52 -28.44
CA MET A 307 34.10 -9.63 -29.12
C MET A 307 33.39 -8.74 -30.15
N PHE A 308 32.39 -9.28 -30.86
CA PHE A 308 31.59 -8.58 -31.85
C PHE A 308 30.54 -7.65 -31.20
N ALA A 309 29.75 -8.17 -30.26
CA ALA A 309 28.68 -7.43 -29.62
C ALA A 309 28.66 -7.69 -28.10
N THR A 310 28.43 -6.63 -27.33
CA THR A 310 28.22 -6.70 -25.88
C THR A 310 26.73 -6.57 -25.59
N VAL A 311 26.20 -7.43 -24.73
CA VAL A 311 24.81 -7.41 -24.30
C VAL A 311 24.75 -6.98 -22.84
N GLU A 312 24.10 -5.86 -22.57
CA GLU A 312 23.77 -5.39 -21.23
C GLU A 312 22.33 -5.79 -20.89
N ILE A 313 22.13 -6.49 -19.78
CA ILE A 313 20.81 -7.01 -19.39
C ILE A 313 20.20 -6.06 -18.37
N ILE A 314 19.14 -5.37 -18.78
CA ILE A 314 18.37 -4.46 -17.90
C ILE A 314 16.95 -5.02 -17.65
N ASP A 315 16.24 -4.45 -16.69
CA ASP A 315 14.83 -4.76 -16.46
C ASP A 315 13.92 -4.15 -17.55
N MET A 316 12.85 -4.87 -17.92
CA MET A 316 11.84 -4.32 -18.82
C MET A 316 11.16 -3.09 -18.21
N THR A 317 10.76 -2.15 -19.07
CA THR A 317 10.04 -0.95 -18.62
C THR A 317 8.61 -1.32 -18.24
N GLU A 318 8.22 -1.08 -16.99
CA GLU A 318 6.88 -1.33 -16.48
C GLU A 318 6.04 -0.04 -16.48
N VAL A 319 4.85 -0.11 -17.06
CA VAL A 319 3.80 0.91 -16.97
C VAL A 319 2.76 0.39 -15.96
N PRO A 320 2.59 1.05 -14.79
CA PRO A 320 1.68 0.59 -13.76
C PRO A 320 0.21 0.77 -14.17
N ILE A 321 -0.67 0.00 -13.52
CA ILE A 321 -2.13 0.08 -13.71
C ILE A 321 -2.62 1.51 -13.44
N ALA A 322 -3.65 1.92 -14.17
CA ALA A 322 -4.24 3.27 -14.16
C ALA A 322 -3.26 4.40 -14.56
N SER A 323 -2.15 4.06 -15.22
CA SER A 323 -1.23 5.00 -15.88
C SER A 323 -0.99 4.59 -17.33
N VAL A 324 -0.46 5.51 -18.14
CA VAL A 324 -0.02 5.23 -19.53
C VAL A 324 1.44 5.63 -19.71
N GLY A 325 2.16 4.90 -20.56
CA GLY A 325 3.55 5.19 -20.90
C GLY A 325 3.64 6.03 -22.16
N VAL A 326 3.97 7.32 -22.03
CA VAL A 326 4.31 8.17 -23.18
C VAL A 326 5.78 7.93 -23.54
N VAL A 327 6.06 7.56 -24.79
CA VAL A 327 7.43 7.28 -25.25
C VAL A 327 8.05 8.51 -25.89
N VAL A 328 9.25 8.87 -25.44
CA VAL A 328 10.11 9.88 -26.07
C VAL A 328 11.27 9.17 -26.75
N ALA A 329 11.28 9.15 -28.08
CA ALA A 329 12.31 8.52 -28.90
C ALA A 329 13.42 9.53 -29.27
N PHE A 330 14.68 9.18 -28.99
CA PHE A 330 15.85 9.98 -29.36
C PHE A 330 16.47 9.55 -30.71
N VAL A 331 16.02 8.40 -31.22
CA VAL A 331 16.43 7.74 -32.47
C VAL A 331 15.26 7.64 -33.44
N GLY A 332 15.51 7.11 -34.64
CA GLY A 332 14.52 6.98 -35.69
C GLY A 332 14.58 8.12 -36.71
N ARG A 333 13.70 8.04 -37.73
CA ARG A 333 13.67 9.01 -38.84
C ARG A 333 13.33 10.41 -38.33
N ALA A 334 13.76 11.44 -39.07
CA ALA A 334 13.36 12.82 -38.80
C ALA A 334 11.83 12.93 -38.79
N GLY A 335 11.25 13.24 -37.63
CA GLY A 335 9.81 13.15 -37.42
C GLY A 335 9.02 14.19 -38.20
N VAL A 336 7.97 13.73 -38.87
CA VAL A 336 6.96 14.59 -39.50
C VAL A 336 5.88 14.86 -38.45
N ASP A 337 5.64 16.12 -38.14
CA ASP A 337 4.60 16.48 -37.17
C ASP A 337 3.21 16.08 -37.68
N VAL A 338 2.52 15.24 -36.91
CA VAL A 338 1.16 14.79 -37.22
C VAL A 338 0.07 15.56 -36.47
N THR A 339 0.43 16.59 -35.69
CA THR A 339 -0.53 17.31 -34.83
C THR A 339 -1.30 18.44 -35.52
N GLY A 340 -0.83 18.89 -36.69
CA GLY A 340 -1.45 19.97 -37.46
C GLY A 340 -1.23 21.37 -36.85
N GLU A 341 -1.70 22.42 -37.54
CA GLU A 341 -1.36 23.82 -37.24
C GLU A 341 -1.77 24.32 -35.83
N GLY A 342 -2.62 23.57 -35.12
CA GLY A 342 -3.14 23.91 -33.78
C GLY A 342 -2.17 23.65 -32.62
N PHE A 343 -1.08 22.89 -32.82
CA PHE A 343 -0.16 22.53 -31.73
C PHE A 343 1.30 22.88 -32.08
N ARG A 344 1.78 24.03 -31.59
CA ARG A 344 3.10 24.59 -31.98
C ARG A 344 4.26 24.31 -31.01
N HIS A 345 4.05 23.43 -30.01
CA HIS A 345 4.99 23.31 -28.89
C HIS A 345 6.07 22.25 -29.12
N ALA A 346 5.71 21.09 -29.68
CA ALA A 346 6.65 20.05 -30.08
C ALA A 346 5.99 19.12 -31.10
N ASN A 347 6.77 18.66 -32.08
CA ASN A 347 6.30 17.71 -33.09
C ASN A 347 5.98 16.38 -32.39
N MET A 348 4.72 15.95 -32.42
CA MET A 348 4.40 14.56 -32.08
C MET A 348 4.52 13.71 -33.35
N VAL A 349 5.02 12.50 -33.18
CA VAL A 349 5.52 11.67 -34.28
C VAL A 349 4.96 10.25 -34.19
N ARG A 350 5.10 9.47 -35.27
CA ARG A 350 4.69 8.06 -35.27
C ARG A 350 5.77 7.16 -34.63
N LYS A 351 5.39 5.93 -34.31
CA LYS A 351 6.35 4.91 -33.86
C LYS A 351 7.48 4.73 -34.88
N GLY A 352 8.73 4.81 -34.42
CA GLY A 352 9.94 4.72 -35.27
C GLY A 352 10.44 6.06 -35.85
N GLU A 353 9.79 7.17 -35.49
CA GLU A 353 10.26 8.53 -35.74
C GLU A 353 10.81 9.16 -34.45
N LYS A 354 11.77 10.07 -34.60
CA LYS A 354 12.42 10.79 -33.49
C LYS A 354 11.51 11.90 -32.96
N GLY A 355 11.10 11.80 -31.69
CA GLY A 355 10.16 12.74 -31.06
C GLY A 355 9.32 12.09 -29.96
N VAL A 356 8.22 12.75 -29.57
CA VAL A 356 7.22 12.18 -28.65
C VAL A 356 6.20 11.39 -29.46
N TRP A 357 6.00 10.12 -29.15
CA TRP A 357 5.03 9.28 -29.86
C TRP A 357 3.59 9.68 -29.53
N VAL A 358 2.73 9.74 -30.55
CA VAL A 358 1.28 9.92 -30.38
C VAL A 358 0.64 8.69 -29.72
N ASP A 359 1.09 7.50 -30.07
CA ASP A 359 0.59 6.25 -29.51
C ASP A 359 1.22 5.98 -28.13
N VAL A 360 0.39 5.90 -27.09
CA VAL A 360 0.83 5.58 -25.72
C VAL A 360 0.81 4.08 -25.45
N LEU A 361 1.74 3.64 -24.61
CA LEU A 361 1.78 2.30 -24.02
C LEU A 361 0.68 2.17 -22.96
N ASP A 362 -0.07 1.07 -23.03
CA ASP A 362 -1.01 0.63 -22.00
C ASP A 362 -0.27 0.14 -20.73
N PRO A 363 -0.98 -0.12 -19.61
CA PRO A 363 -0.40 -0.82 -18.47
C PRO A 363 0.17 -2.20 -18.85
N GLY A 364 1.41 -2.47 -18.47
CA GLY A 364 2.12 -3.69 -18.85
C GLY A 364 3.65 -3.55 -18.81
N LYS A 365 4.36 -4.60 -19.22
CA LYS A 365 5.82 -4.62 -19.34
C LYS A 365 6.25 -4.57 -20.80
N TYR A 366 7.23 -3.73 -21.10
CA TYR A 366 7.70 -3.48 -22.46
C TYR A 366 9.21 -3.64 -22.56
N ALA A 367 9.64 -4.42 -23.56
CA ALA A 367 11.03 -4.54 -23.97
C ALA A 367 11.42 -3.31 -24.80
N ILE A 368 11.92 -2.27 -24.12
CA ILE A 368 12.32 -0.99 -24.72
C ILE A 368 13.76 -0.69 -24.29
N ASN A 369 14.61 -0.27 -25.24
CA ASN A 369 15.96 0.17 -24.97
C ASN A 369 15.95 1.56 -24.31
N THR A 370 16.29 1.63 -23.02
CA THR A 370 16.25 2.83 -22.19
C THR A 370 17.26 3.93 -22.58
N TYR A 371 18.29 3.62 -23.37
CA TYR A 371 19.21 4.61 -23.92
C TYR A 371 18.67 5.29 -25.18
N THR A 372 17.83 4.62 -25.95
CA THR A 372 17.25 5.14 -27.21
C THR A 372 15.87 5.76 -27.02
N HIS A 373 15.12 5.26 -26.03
CA HIS A 373 13.75 5.65 -25.74
C HIS A 373 13.56 5.89 -24.25
N LYS A 374 12.91 6.99 -23.89
CA LYS A 374 12.55 7.31 -22.50
C LYS A 374 11.04 7.27 -22.33
N VAL A 375 10.55 6.29 -21.56
CA VAL A 375 9.13 6.21 -21.21
C VAL A 375 8.85 7.13 -20.02
N ARG A 376 7.81 7.98 -20.15
CA ARG A 376 7.25 8.80 -19.09
C ARG A 376 5.90 8.23 -18.69
N VAL A 377 5.79 7.81 -17.44
CA VAL A 377 4.52 7.33 -16.88
C VAL A 377 3.64 8.54 -16.55
N VAL A 378 2.45 8.58 -17.11
CA VAL A 378 1.43 9.61 -16.85
C VAL A 378 0.23 8.93 -16.18
N PRO A 379 -0.15 9.31 -14.95
CA PRO A 379 -1.36 8.79 -14.32
C PRO A 379 -2.62 9.18 -15.11
N THR A 380 -3.46 8.19 -15.37
CA THR A 380 -4.82 8.38 -15.94
C THR A 380 -5.91 8.24 -14.89
N ALA A 381 -5.58 7.75 -13.68
CA ALA A 381 -6.42 7.93 -12.50
C ALA A 381 -6.58 9.42 -12.15
N ASN A 382 -7.55 9.72 -11.29
CA ASN A 382 -7.65 11.04 -10.67
C ASN A 382 -6.44 11.25 -9.75
N VAL A 383 -5.67 12.31 -9.98
CA VAL A 383 -4.55 12.73 -9.12
C VAL A 383 -5.02 13.89 -8.27
N VAL A 384 -4.86 13.78 -6.95
CA VAL A 384 -5.07 14.88 -6.00
C VAL A 384 -3.73 15.59 -5.79
N LEU A 385 -3.76 16.92 -5.80
CA LEU A 385 -2.61 17.79 -5.54
C LEU A 385 -2.98 18.76 -4.43
N ASN A 386 -2.17 18.83 -3.39
CA ASN A 386 -2.45 19.60 -2.17
C ASN A 386 -1.46 20.78 -2.03
N TRP A 387 -1.95 22.01 -2.10
CA TRP A 387 -1.22 23.22 -1.72
C TRP A 387 -1.33 23.44 -0.21
N ALA A 388 -0.70 22.54 0.55
CA ALA A 388 -0.73 22.55 2.01
C ALA A 388 0.61 22.07 2.58
N THR A 389 1.28 22.92 3.34
CA THR A 389 2.62 22.64 3.89
C THR A 389 2.60 21.42 4.81
N GLY A 390 3.32 20.36 4.41
CA GLY A 390 3.47 19.13 5.21
C GLY A 390 2.42 18.05 4.97
N LYS A 391 1.51 18.22 3.99
CA LYS A 391 0.66 17.13 3.47
C LYS A 391 1.23 16.68 2.12
N THR A 392 1.41 15.38 1.91
CA THR A 392 1.96 14.81 0.65
C THR A 392 1.32 13.46 0.40
N GLU A 393 0.79 13.26 -0.81
CA GLU A 393 0.12 12.01 -1.19
C GLU A 393 1.04 10.99 -1.87
N ALA A 394 0.50 9.81 -2.18
CA ALA A 394 1.25 8.66 -2.72
C ALA A 394 2.03 8.96 -4.01
N HIS A 395 1.58 9.93 -4.81
CA HIS A 395 2.24 10.36 -6.05
C HIS A 395 3.40 11.34 -5.83
N ARG A 396 3.49 11.99 -4.66
CA ARG A 396 4.56 12.95 -4.26
C ARG A 396 4.76 14.16 -5.18
N LEU A 397 3.85 14.40 -6.13
CA LEU A 397 3.84 15.56 -7.03
C LEU A 397 3.53 16.87 -6.28
N ASP A 398 2.93 16.75 -5.10
CA ASP A 398 2.59 17.83 -4.17
C ASP A 398 3.69 18.14 -3.14
N ALA A 399 4.80 17.39 -3.10
CA ALA A 399 5.84 17.50 -2.06
C ALA A 399 6.53 18.87 -1.96
N ASN A 400 6.50 19.68 -3.02
CA ASN A 400 7.06 21.04 -3.06
C ASN A 400 5.99 22.14 -2.95
N LEU A 401 4.70 21.79 -2.90
CA LEU A 401 3.60 22.76 -2.85
C LEU A 401 3.44 23.28 -1.43
N SER A 402 3.22 24.59 -1.30
CA SER A 402 3.05 25.28 -0.02
C SER A 402 1.68 25.94 0.09
N THR A 403 1.26 26.24 1.31
CA THR A 403 0.01 26.98 1.59
C THR A 403 -0.01 28.30 0.83
N ILE A 404 -1.13 28.62 0.17
CA ILE A 404 -1.24 29.85 -0.63
C ILE A 404 -1.52 31.02 0.31
N THR A 405 -0.52 31.86 0.57
CA THR A 405 -0.73 33.13 1.26
C THR A 405 -1.39 34.14 0.31
N VAL A 406 -2.54 34.68 0.73
CA VAL A 406 -3.33 35.66 -0.03
C VAL A 406 -3.54 36.94 0.80
N ARG A 407 -3.95 38.02 0.12
CA ARG A 407 -4.31 39.29 0.74
C ARG A 407 -5.72 39.69 0.33
N SER A 408 -6.55 40.06 1.30
CA SER A 408 -7.94 40.48 1.12
C SER A 408 -8.10 41.98 0.83
N ALA A 409 -9.31 42.38 0.43
CA ALA A 409 -9.67 43.77 0.17
C ALA A 409 -9.53 44.68 1.41
N ASP A 410 -9.93 44.17 2.58
CA ASP A 410 -9.74 44.77 3.91
C ASP A 410 -8.26 44.85 4.37
N GLY A 411 -7.32 44.35 3.55
CA GLY A 411 -5.88 44.54 3.71
C GLY A 411 -5.16 43.46 4.51
N PHE A 412 -5.89 42.55 5.17
CA PHE A 412 -5.33 41.44 5.94
C PHE A 412 -4.68 40.37 5.04
N THR A 413 -3.77 39.58 5.62
CA THR A 413 -3.19 38.40 4.97
C THR A 413 -3.63 37.13 5.68
N PHE A 414 -3.89 36.07 4.92
CA PHE A 414 -4.26 34.76 5.47
C PHE A 414 -3.74 33.63 4.58
N ASN A 415 -3.60 32.45 5.18
CA ASN A 415 -3.18 31.24 4.47
C ASN A 415 -4.40 30.41 4.07
N LEU A 416 -4.32 29.87 2.85
CA LEU A 416 -5.34 29.05 2.23
C LEU A 416 -4.75 27.68 1.84
N ASP A 417 -5.27 26.61 2.42
CA ASP A 417 -5.06 25.26 1.90
C ASP A 417 -5.98 25.07 0.67
N VAL A 418 -5.46 24.48 -0.41
CA VAL A 418 -6.24 24.14 -1.61
C VAL A 418 -5.90 22.73 -2.06
N SER A 419 -6.90 21.94 -2.45
CA SER A 419 -6.70 20.65 -3.10
C SER A 419 -7.30 20.69 -4.51
N GLN A 420 -6.50 20.36 -5.54
CA GLN A 420 -6.98 20.21 -6.92
C GLN A 420 -7.00 18.73 -7.28
N ILE A 421 -8.15 18.25 -7.75
CA ILE A 421 -8.27 16.94 -8.39
C ILE A 421 -8.19 17.13 -9.91
N ILE A 422 -7.22 16.48 -10.54
CA ILE A 422 -7.03 16.46 -11.99
C ILE A 422 -7.14 15.05 -12.56
N HIS A 423 -7.46 14.97 -13.84
CA HIS A 423 -7.44 13.75 -14.64
C HIS A 423 -6.83 14.08 -16.01
N ILE A 424 -5.92 13.23 -16.50
CA ILE A 424 -5.34 13.37 -17.83
C ILE A 424 -5.91 12.23 -18.70
N PRO A 425 -6.70 12.55 -19.75
CA PRO A 425 -7.19 11.54 -20.68
C PRO A 425 -6.05 10.85 -21.41
N ARG A 426 -6.20 9.54 -21.69
CA ARG A 426 -5.20 8.72 -22.41
C ARG A 426 -4.67 9.40 -23.67
N ASN A 427 -5.55 9.96 -24.48
CA ASN A 427 -5.24 10.53 -25.80
C ASN A 427 -4.51 11.89 -25.70
N ASP A 428 -4.55 12.52 -24.53
CA ASP A 428 -3.97 13.85 -24.28
C ASP A 428 -2.64 13.78 -23.51
N ALA A 429 -2.35 12.64 -22.85
CA ALA A 429 -1.07 12.41 -22.17
C ALA A 429 0.19 12.68 -23.04
N PRO A 430 0.25 12.31 -24.34
CA PRO A 430 1.35 12.71 -25.22
C PRO A 430 1.52 14.22 -25.34
N LYS A 431 0.42 14.96 -25.49
CA LYS A 431 0.43 16.43 -25.63
C LYS A 431 0.98 17.11 -24.39
N VAL A 432 0.60 16.62 -23.20
CA VAL A 432 1.09 17.12 -21.91
C VAL A 432 2.61 16.93 -21.80
N ILE A 433 3.11 15.73 -22.09
CA ILE A 433 4.56 15.45 -22.07
C ILE A 433 5.30 16.20 -23.18
N ALA A 434 4.69 16.40 -24.35
CA ALA A 434 5.25 17.20 -25.44
C ALA A 434 5.36 18.70 -25.10
N ARG A 435 4.46 19.25 -24.26
CA ARG A 435 4.52 20.65 -23.78
C ARG A 435 5.50 20.85 -22.62
N PHE A 436 5.49 19.95 -21.62
CA PHE A 436 6.16 20.18 -20.33
C PHE A 436 7.34 19.23 -20.05
N GLY A 437 7.50 18.15 -20.82
CA GLY A 437 8.57 17.15 -20.66
C GLY A 437 8.40 16.17 -19.48
N SER A 438 7.65 16.55 -18.43
CA SER A 438 7.26 15.68 -17.32
C SER A 438 6.03 16.18 -16.56
N MET A 439 5.50 15.33 -15.66
CA MET A 439 4.33 15.66 -14.84
C MET A 439 4.65 16.71 -13.77
N GLU A 440 5.86 16.66 -13.19
CA GLU A 440 6.34 17.63 -12.20
C GLU A 440 6.42 19.04 -12.81
N ALA A 441 6.90 19.14 -14.05
CA ALA A 441 6.96 20.39 -14.80
C ALA A 441 5.56 20.97 -15.06
N LEU A 442 4.56 20.14 -15.40
CA LEU A 442 3.17 20.59 -15.53
C LEU A 442 2.64 21.19 -14.21
N VAL A 443 2.92 20.55 -13.06
CA VAL A 443 2.47 21.04 -11.74
C VAL A 443 3.10 22.40 -11.41
N THR A 444 4.43 22.51 -11.47
CA THR A 444 5.16 23.73 -11.07
C THR A 444 5.05 24.87 -12.08
N GLN A 445 4.99 24.59 -13.38
CA GLN A 445 4.98 25.66 -14.40
C GLN A 445 3.57 26.17 -14.76
N VAL A 446 2.53 25.34 -14.57
CA VAL A 446 1.15 25.70 -14.95
C VAL A 446 0.19 25.68 -13.77
N LEU A 447 0.03 24.56 -13.07
CA LEU A 447 -1.02 24.45 -12.05
C LEU A 447 -0.76 25.40 -10.89
N GLU A 448 0.44 25.41 -10.34
CA GLU A 448 0.81 26.26 -9.20
C GLU A 448 0.65 27.76 -9.51
N PRO A 449 1.17 28.32 -10.61
CA PRO A 449 0.89 29.71 -11.00
C PRO A 449 -0.58 29.99 -11.27
N THR A 450 -1.30 29.08 -11.94
CA THR A 450 -2.72 29.29 -12.32
C THR A 450 -3.62 29.35 -11.08
N ILE A 451 -3.48 28.36 -10.19
CA ILE A 451 -4.27 28.24 -8.96
C ILE A 451 -3.88 29.36 -7.98
N GLY A 452 -2.58 29.61 -7.80
CA GLY A 452 -2.08 30.70 -6.96
C GLY A 452 -2.58 32.08 -7.41
N ASN A 453 -2.55 32.38 -8.71
CA ASN A 453 -3.05 33.64 -9.23
C ASN A 453 -4.58 33.75 -9.12
N TYR A 454 -5.32 32.67 -9.36
CA TYR A 454 -6.77 32.67 -9.16
C TYR A 454 -7.14 33.05 -7.72
N PHE A 455 -6.57 32.37 -6.72
CA PHE A 455 -6.92 32.63 -5.32
C PHE A 455 -6.42 33.98 -4.79
N ARG A 456 -5.26 34.47 -5.25
CA ARG A 456 -4.80 35.84 -4.96
C ARG A 456 -5.79 36.89 -5.50
N ASN A 457 -6.24 36.75 -6.74
CA ASN A 457 -7.18 37.69 -7.36
C ASN A 457 -8.59 37.58 -6.73
N ALA A 458 -9.03 36.37 -6.37
CA ALA A 458 -10.32 36.16 -5.69
C ALA A 458 -10.32 36.76 -4.28
N ALA A 459 -9.21 36.67 -3.54
CA ALA A 459 -9.06 37.29 -2.23
C ALA A 459 -9.00 38.82 -2.33
N GLN A 460 -8.27 39.39 -3.28
CA GLN A 460 -8.19 40.86 -3.46
C GLN A 460 -9.54 41.55 -3.69
N ASN A 461 -10.53 40.82 -4.21
CA ASN A 461 -11.89 41.31 -4.48
C ASN A 461 -12.89 40.93 -3.35
N SER A 462 -12.41 40.55 -2.16
CA SER A 462 -13.24 40.04 -1.06
C SER A 462 -12.67 40.39 0.31
N ASP A 463 -13.53 40.71 1.28
CA ASP A 463 -13.15 40.76 2.69
C ASP A 463 -12.92 39.33 3.23
N VAL A 464 -12.06 39.17 4.25
CA VAL A 464 -11.74 37.83 4.82
C VAL A 464 -13.01 37.11 5.30
N ILE A 465 -13.92 37.87 5.94
CA ILE A 465 -15.10 37.30 6.59
C ILE A 465 -16.15 36.87 5.57
N ASP A 466 -16.27 37.59 4.47
CA ASP A 466 -17.16 37.22 3.37
C ASP A 466 -16.57 36.06 2.55
N PHE A 467 -15.24 35.99 2.41
CA PHE A 467 -14.54 34.83 1.84
C PHE A 467 -14.76 33.56 2.68
N LEU A 468 -14.68 33.66 4.01
CA LEU A 468 -15.01 32.57 4.94
C LEU A 468 -16.47 32.11 4.84
N LYS A 469 -17.43 33.05 4.86
CA LYS A 469 -18.87 32.74 4.78
C LYS A 469 -19.28 32.14 3.44
N LYS A 470 -18.72 32.63 2.33
CA LYS A 470 -19.08 32.23 0.96
C LYS A 470 -18.15 31.16 0.38
N ARG A 471 -17.42 30.41 1.22
CA ARG A 471 -16.47 29.36 0.80
C ARG A 471 -17.02 28.42 -0.28
N SER A 472 -18.26 27.95 -0.14
CA SER A 472 -18.90 27.05 -1.12
C SER A 472 -19.13 27.70 -2.49
N GLU A 473 -19.51 28.98 -2.51
CA GLU A 473 -19.69 29.77 -3.73
C GLU A 473 -18.32 30.03 -4.40
N ARG A 474 -17.34 30.50 -3.63
CA ARG A 474 -15.94 30.69 -4.09
C ARG A 474 -15.32 29.40 -4.63
N GLN A 475 -15.64 28.25 -4.04
CA GLN A 475 -15.15 26.94 -4.52
C GLN A 475 -15.79 26.56 -5.87
N ALA A 476 -17.07 26.87 -6.09
CA ALA A 476 -17.74 26.65 -7.36
C ALA A 476 -17.19 27.60 -8.46
N GLU A 477 -16.96 28.87 -8.13
CA GLU A 477 -16.26 29.84 -9.00
C GLU A 477 -14.85 29.34 -9.37
N ALA A 478 -14.08 28.88 -8.38
CA ALA A 478 -12.73 28.36 -8.56
C ALA A 478 -12.70 27.16 -9.50
N LYS A 479 -13.58 26.18 -9.25
CA LYS A 479 -13.74 24.97 -10.08
C LYS A 479 -14.00 25.33 -11.54
N ALA A 480 -14.90 26.29 -11.82
CA ALA A 480 -15.21 26.71 -13.18
C ALA A 480 -14.03 27.45 -13.86
N ALA A 481 -13.41 28.40 -13.16
CA ALA A 481 -12.31 29.20 -13.69
C ALA A 481 -11.03 28.37 -13.95
N ILE A 482 -10.65 27.51 -12.99
CA ILE A 482 -9.48 26.66 -13.09
C ILE A 482 -9.71 25.57 -14.15
N ALA A 483 -10.92 24.99 -14.27
CA ALA A 483 -11.23 24.05 -15.34
C ALA A 483 -11.11 24.67 -16.74
N LEU A 484 -11.56 25.92 -16.92
CA LEU A 484 -11.40 26.63 -18.19
C LEU A 484 -9.93 26.87 -18.52
N ALA A 485 -9.11 27.26 -17.54
CA ALA A 485 -7.68 27.49 -17.73
C ALA A 485 -6.91 26.19 -18.05
N LEU A 486 -7.15 25.11 -17.30
CA LEU A 486 -6.48 23.82 -17.49
C LEU A 486 -6.87 23.12 -18.80
N LYS A 487 -8.07 23.37 -19.31
CA LYS A 487 -8.51 22.86 -20.62
C LYS A 487 -7.63 23.33 -21.79
N ALA A 488 -7.05 24.53 -21.73
CA ALA A 488 -6.08 25.01 -22.73
C ALA A 488 -4.77 24.19 -22.74
N TYR A 489 -4.47 23.53 -21.62
CA TYR A 489 -3.28 22.68 -21.42
C TYR A 489 -3.55 21.18 -21.66
N ASP A 490 -4.72 20.84 -22.20
CA ASP A 490 -5.21 19.45 -22.38
C ASP A 490 -5.26 18.65 -21.05
N VAL A 491 -5.46 19.33 -19.91
CA VAL A 491 -5.60 18.73 -18.57
C VAL A 491 -7.05 18.86 -18.09
N GLY A 492 -7.66 17.75 -17.69
CA GLY A 492 -9.00 17.73 -17.11
C GLY A 492 -8.97 18.13 -15.63
N ALA A 493 -9.73 19.17 -15.26
CA ALA A 493 -9.98 19.50 -13.86
C ALA A 493 -11.29 18.85 -13.39
N VAL A 494 -11.22 17.97 -12.40
CA VAL A 494 -12.40 17.28 -11.86
C VAL A 494 -13.06 18.12 -10.77
N GLU A 495 -12.27 18.64 -9.83
CA GLU A 495 -12.74 19.38 -8.68
C GLU A 495 -11.63 20.24 -8.08
N THR A 496 -11.96 21.46 -7.66
CA THR A 496 -11.13 22.29 -6.79
C THR A 496 -11.80 22.33 -5.42
N LEU A 497 -11.08 21.98 -4.36
CA LEU A 497 -11.54 22.05 -2.99
C LEU A 497 -10.75 23.13 -2.25
N ILE A 498 -11.45 24.02 -1.56
CA ILE A 498 -10.84 24.91 -0.58
C ILE A 498 -10.73 24.11 0.71
N GLY A 499 -9.54 24.04 1.30
CA GLY A 499 -9.25 23.38 2.56
C GLY A 499 -9.49 24.29 3.76
N ASP A 500 -8.59 24.23 4.74
CA ASP A 500 -8.62 25.12 5.88
C ASP A 500 -8.22 26.55 5.51
N ILE A 501 -8.89 27.51 6.13
CA ILE A 501 -8.60 28.94 6.02
C ILE A 501 -8.16 29.39 7.41
N VAL A 502 -6.94 29.90 7.55
CA VAL A 502 -6.39 30.34 8.83
C VAL A 502 -6.44 31.88 8.88
N PRO A 503 -7.53 32.50 9.41
CA PRO A 503 -7.61 33.94 9.53
C PRO A 503 -6.66 34.47 10.63
N PRO A 504 -6.24 35.75 10.57
CA PRO A 504 -5.52 36.41 11.65
C PRO A 504 -6.26 36.36 12.98
N ALA A 505 -5.51 36.10 14.06
CA ALA A 505 -6.07 36.04 15.42
C ALA A 505 -6.74 37.36 15.86
N GLU A 506 -6.28 38.50 15.35
CA GLU A 506 -6.84 39.83 15.62
C GLU A 506 -8.30 39.96 15.15
N LEU A 507 -8.61 39.48 13.95
CA LEU A 507 -9.98 39.45 13.42
C LEU A 507 -10.87 38.48 14.21
N MET A 508 -10.34 37.30 14.56
CA MET A 508 -11.10 36.33 15.34
C MET A 508 -11.47 36.85 16.73
N LYS A 509 -10.59 37.63 17.36
CA LYS A 509 -10.89 38.29 18.63
C LYS A 509 -12.08 39.25 18.49
N THR A 510 -12.03 40.20 17.54
CA THR A 510 -13.13 41.18 17.37
C THR A 510 -14.46 40.53 17.00
N LEU A 511 -14.44 39.45 16.21
CA LEU A 511 -15.64 38.66 15.90
C LEU A 511 -16.20 37.91 17.10
N THR A 512 -15.33 37.33 17.93
CA THR A 512 -15.71 36.60 19.14
C THR A 512 -16.30 37.58 20.16
N ASP A 513 -15.63 38.71 20.40
CA ASP A 513 -16.10 39.78 21.28
C ASP A 513 -17.47 40.32 20.82
N ARG A 514 -17.66 40.56 19.51
CA ARG A 514 -18.95 40.99 18.95
C ARG A 514 -20.04 39.93 19.12
N LYS A 515 -19.73 38.65 18.89
CA LYS A 515 -20.71 37.56 19.02
C LYS A 515 -21.09 37.31 20.48
N LEU A 516 -20.14 37.45 21.39
CA LEU A 516 -20.38 37.43 22.83
C LEU A 516 -21.32 38.56 23.24
N ALA A 517 -21.04 39.81 22.83
CA ALA A 517 -21.89 40.96 23.11
C ALA A 517 -23.33 40.82 22.54
N GLU A 518 -23.51 40.20 21.37
CA GLU A 518 -24.84 39.85 20.84
C GLU A 518 -25.57 38.84 21.74
N GLN A 519 -24.90 37.79 22.21
CA GLN A 519 -25.48 36.77 23.09
C GLN A 519 -25.76 37.32 24.49
N GLU A 520 -24.89 38.18 25.02
CA GLU A 520 -25.11 38.92 26.27
C GLU A 520 -26.34 39.83 26.15
N LYS A 521 -26.49 40.55 25.04
CA LYS A 521 -27.69 41.38 24.79
C LYS A 521 -28.97 40.55 24.81
N VAL A 522 -28.99 39.39 24.13
CA VAL A 522 -30.14 38.46 24.16
C VAL A 522 -30.40 37.98 25.59
N THR A 523 -29.34 37.61 26.32
CA THR A 523 -29.43 37.16 27.72
C THR A 523 -30.02 38.26 28.62
N PHE A 524 -29.55 39.50 28.51
CA PHE A 524 -30.08 40.64 29.28
C PHE A 524 -31.53 40.97 28.91
N THR A 525 -31.93 40.90 27.63
CA THR A 525 -33.34 41.10 27.25
C THR A 525 -34.24 40.03 27.84
N THR A 526 -33.86 38.75 27.75
CA THR A 526 -34.62 37.65 28.36
C THR A 526 -34.68 37.78 29.89
N GLN A 527 -33.60 38.23 30.54
CA GLN A 527 -33.59 38.52 31.98
C GLN A 527 -34.54 39.67 32.33
N MET A 528 -34.56 40.77 31.57
CA MET A 528 -35.48 41.89 31.81
C MET A 528 -36.95 41.43 31.68
N GLU A 529 -37.28 40.66 30.64
CA GLU A 529 -38.63 40.10 30.45
C GLU A 529 -39.03 39.20 31.64
N ALA A 530 -38.14 38.30 32.07
CA ALA A 530 -38.40 37.43 33.22
C ALA A 530 -38.57 38.20 34.54
N GLN A 531 -37.82 39.29 34.75
CA GLN A 531 -38.00 40.15 35.92
C GLN A 531 -39.30 40.96 35.85
N GLY A 532 -39.71 41.43 34.67
CA GLY A 532 -41.01 42.08 34.45
C GLY A 532 -42.18 41.14 34.79
N VAL A 533 -42.12 39.89 34.33
CA VAL A 533 -43.12 38.86 34.67
C VAL A 533 -43.13 38.57 36.18
N ARG A 534 -41.97 38.48 36.84
CA ARG A 534 -41.89 38.34 38.30
C ARG A 534 -42.53 39.52 39.04
N GLN A 535 -42.27 40.74 38.62
CA GLN A 535 -42.85 41.94 39.24
C GLN A 535 -44.38 41.94 39.14
N GLN A 536 -44.93 41.55 37.98
CA GLN A 536 -46.38 41.41 37.79
C GLN A 536 -46.98 40.30 38.67
N LEU A 537 -46.30 39.16 38.80
CA LEU A 537 -46.74 38.04 39.65
C LEU A 537 -46.78 38.44 41.13
N GLU A 538 -45.73 39.10 41.64
CA GLU A 538 -45.67 39.59 43.02
C GLU A 538 -46.75 40.65 43.28
N GLN A 539 -46.95 41.59 42.36
CA GLN A 539 -48.00 42.61 42.48
C GLN A 539 -49.41 42.01 42.51
N ALA A 540 -49.68 41.03 41.64
CA ALA A 540 -50.96 40.29 41.64
C ALA A 540 -51.16 39.47 42.93
N THR A 541 -50.09 38.84 43.43
CA THR A 541 -50.13 38.05 44.67
C THR A 541 -50.36 38.95 45.90
N ALA A 542 -49.75 40.13 45.94
CA ALA A 542 -49.97 41.11 47.00
C ALA A 542 -51.43 41.61 47.03
N LEU A 543 -52.02 41.91 45.86
CA LEU A 543 -53.43 42.30 45.72
C LEU A 543 -54.40 41.17 46.10
N ALA A 544 -54.09 39.92 45.76
CA ALA A 544 -54.89 38.77 46.20
C ALA A 544 -54.85 38.60 47.73
N ARG A 545 -53.69 38.86 48.36
CA ARG A 545 -53.51 38.75 49.81
C ARG A 545 -54.28 39.83 50.59
N THR A 546 -54.39 41.05 50.06
CA THR A 546 -55.21 42.11 50.68
C THR A 546 -56.71 41.80 50.55
N GLN A 547 -57.16 41.28 49.41
CA GLN A 547 -58.57 40.89 49.22
C GLN A 547 -59.05 39.85 50.25
N ALA A 548 -58.20 38.85 50.57
CA ALA A 548 -58.52 37.86 51.61
C ALA A 548 -58.75 38.50 53.00
N GLN A 549 -57.95 39.51 53.36
CA GLN A 549 -58.08 40.20 54.64
C GLN A 549 -59.35 41.07 54.73
N VAL A 550 -59.79 41.66 53.61
CA VAL A 550 -61.04 42.44 53.54
C VAL A 550 -62.26 41.53 53.74
N VAL A 551 -62.30 40.37 53.07
CA VAL A 551 -63.43 39.42 53.17
C VAL A 551 -63.57 38.85 54.59
N ASP A 552 -62.46 38.59 55.29
CA ASP A 552 -62.47 38.15 56.70
C ASP A 552 -63.01 39.23 57.66
N ALA A 553 -62.76 40.51 57.36
CA ALA A 553 -63.30 41.62 58.13
C ALA A 553 -64.80 41.79 57.91
N GLU A 554 -65.27 41.75 56.65
CA GLU A 554 -66.70 41.82 56.31
C GLU A 554 -67.50 40.66 56.93
N ARG A 555 -66.97 39.43 56.88
CA ARG A 555 -67.61 38.26 57.52
C ARG A 555 -67.79 38.43 59.02
N LYS A 556 -66.82 39.02 59.73
CA LYS A 556 -66.95 39.28 61.18
C LYS A 556 -68.08 40.27 61.49
N VAL A 557 -68.25 41.32 60.69
CA VAL A 557 -69.36 42.28 60.85
C VAL A 557 -70.70 41.59 60.60
N ALA A 558 -70.82 40.83 59.50
CA ALA A 558 -72.06 40.11 59.18
C ALA A 558 -72.46 39.09 60.27
N ILE A 559 -71.50 38.36 60.86
CA ILE A 559 -71.77 37.42 61.97
C ILE A 559 -72.28 38.15 63.22
N ALA A 560 -71.70 39.31 63.55
CA ALA A 560 -72.18 40.14 64.66
C ALA A 560 -73.61 40.64 64.42
N GLU A 561 -73.91 41.09 63.20
CA GLU A 561 -75.23 41.60 62.83
C GLU A 561 -76.31 40.49 62.80
N PHE A 562 -75.98 39.30 62.26
CA PHE A 562 -76.86 38.13 62.30
C PHE A 562 -77.13 37.64 63.73
N SER A 563 -76.13 37.62 64.61
CA SER A 563 -76.33 37.21 66.00
C SER A 563 -77.20 38.23 66.79
N ALA A 564 -77.07 39.53 66.51
CA ALA A 564 -77.95 40.55 67.05
C ALA A 564 -79.41 40.38 66.57
N GLN A 565 -79.64 40.15 65.26
CA GLN A 565 -80.98 39.90 64.74
C GLN A 565 -81.61 38.60 65.27
N ALA A 566 -80.81 37.56 65.49
CA ALA A 566 -81.27 36.31 66.10
C ALA A 566 -81.76 36.53 67.54
N ALA A 567 -81.04 37.33 68.34
CA ALA A 567 -81.45 37.68 69.69
C ALA A 567 -82.80 38.43 69.72
N VAL A 568 -82.99 39.42 68.83
CA VAL A 568 -84.25 40.17 68.71
C VAL A 568 -85.42 39.25 68.35
N LYS A 569 -85.27 38.39 67.33
CA LYS A 569 -86.33 37.45 66.94
C LYS A 569 -86.67 36.43 68.04
N THR A 570 -85.68 36.04 68.84
CA THR A 570 -85.88 35.12 69.98
C THR A 570 -86.69 35.81 71.09
N ALA A 571 -86.43 37.09 71.37
CA ALA A 571 -87.19 37.89 72.32
C ALA A 571 -88.65 38.11 71.86
N ASP A 572 -88.87 38.44 70.58
CA ASP A 572 -90.21 38.58 69.99
C ASP A 572 -91.01 37.28 70.04
N GLY A 573 -90.37 36.13 69.79
CA GLY A 573 -90.98 34.81 69.90
C GLY A 573 -91.43 34.51 71.33
N ALA A 574 -90.59 34.81 72.32
CA ALA A 574 -90.92 34.65 73.75
C ALA A 574 -92.07 35.58 74.18
N ALA A 575 -92.11 36.83 73.70
CA ALA A 575 -93.19 37.78 73.98
C ALA A 575 -94.53 37.32 73.39
N ARG A 576 -94.54 36.83 72.14
CA ARG A 576 -95.76 36.29 71.50
C ARG A 576 -96.24 35.02 72.20
N SER A 577 -95.34 34.13 72.59
CA SER A 577 -95.67 32.90 73.34
C SER A 577 -96.40 33.24 74.65
N LYS A 578 -95.83 34.13 75.48
CA LYS A 578 -96.48 34.58 76.74
C LYS A 578 -97.86 35.18 76.51
N LYS A 579 -98.07 35.90 75.41
CA LYS A 579 -99.37 36.52 75.09
C LYS A 579 -100.43 35.47 74.77
N ILE A 580 -100.08 34.46 73.96
CA ILE A 580 -100.97 33.34 73.62
C ILE A 580 -101.30 32.50 74.85
N THR A 581 -100.34 32.24 75.74
CA THR A 581 -100.61 31.52 77.01
C THR A 581 -101.61 32.28 77.89
N ALA A 582 -101.42 33.59 78.08
CA ALA A 582 -102.33 34.41 78.87
C ALA A 582 -103.76 34.49 78.28
N GLU A 583 -103.88 34.47 76.95
CA GLU A 583 -105.16 34.46 76.25
C GLU A 583 -105.90 33.11 76.41
N ALA A 584 -105.15 31.99 76.40
CA ALA A 584 -105.68 30.65 76.67
C ALA A 584 -106.13 30.49 78.13
N ASP A 585 -105.35 30.97 79.10
CA ASP A 585 -105.70 30.90 80.53
C ASP A 585 -106.96 31.72 80.86
N ALA A 586 -107.13 32.87 80.21
CA ALA A 586 -108.34 33.68 80.31
C ALA A 586 -109.59 32.94 79.77
N GLU A 587 -109.45 32.24 78.64
CA GLU A 587 -110.55 31.46 78.04
C GLU A 587 -110.92 30.24 78.90
N VAL A 588 -109.94 29.53 79.47
CA VAL A 588 -110.19 28.44 80.43
C VAL A 588 -110.95 28.96 81.66
N THR A 589 -110.55 30.11 82.20
CA THR A 589 -111.21 30.76 83.35
C THR A 589 -112.65 31.17 83.00
N ARG A 590 -112.88 31.65 81.77
CA ARG A 590 -114.22 32.02 81.29
C ARG A 590 -115.15 30.81 81.16
N VAL A 591 -114.66 29.69 80.61
CA VAL A 591 -115.44 28.46 80.42
C VAL A 591 -115.74 27.78 81.76
N THR A 592 -114.77 27.72 82.68
CA THR A 592 -114.99 27.18 84.04
C THR A 592 -115.98 28.02 84.84
N GLY A 593 -115.88 29.36 84.79
CA GLY A 593 -116.85 30.25 85.43
C GLY A 593 -118.27 30.11 84.86
N GLN A 594 -118.42 29.88 83.56
CA GLN A 594 -119.74 29.57 82.96
C GLN A 594 -120.29 28.21 83.42
N ALA A 595 -119.44 27.20 83.58
CA ALA A 595 -119.85 25.89 84.09
C ALA A 595 -120.25 25.93 85.57
N GLU A 596 -119.53 26.68 86.42
CA GLU A 596 -119.88 26.88 87.82
C GLU A 596 -121.17 27.71 88.00
N ALA A 597 -121.37 28.74 87.18
CA ALA A 597 -122.63 29.49 87.15
C ALA A 597 -123.82 28.59 86.79
N GLY A 598 -123.69 27.75 85.76
CA GLY A 598 -124.72 26.78 85.37
C GLY A 598 -125.02 25.74 86.46
N ARG A 599 -123.97 25.22 87.12
CA ARG A 599 -124.11 24.28 88.24
C ARG A 599 -124.82 24.90 89.43
N THR A 600 -124.50 26.14 89.77
CA THR A 600 -125.09 26.86 90.90
C THR A 600 -126.55 27.20 90.64
N LEU A 601 -126.90 27.60 89.40
CA LEU A 601 -128.27 27.90 89.00
C LEU A 601 -129.16 26.64 89.05
N ALA A 602 -128.66 25.50 88.55
CA ALA A 602 -129.38 24.22 88.62
C ALA A 602 -129.59 23.71 90.06
N ILE A 603 -128.63 23.94 90.97
CA ILE A 603 -128.81 23.64 92.40
C ILE A 603 -129.85 24.57 93.02
N GLY A 604 -129.81 25.87 92.71
CA GLY A 604 -130.78 26.85 93.21
C GLY A 604 -132.23 26.58 92.76
N GLU A 605 -132.44 26.16 91.51
CA GLU A 605 -133.76 25.71 91.03
C GLU A 605 -134.23 24.44 91.76
N ALA A 606 -133.35 23.47 91.96
CA ALA A 606 -133.69 22.24 92.68
C ALA A 606 -134.04 22.50 94.17
N GLU A 607 -133.30 23.39 94.84
CA GLU A 607 -133.62 23.79 96.23
C GLU A 607 -134.93 24.57 96.32
N ALA A 608 -135.19 25.50 95.38
CA ALA A 608 -136.46 26.23 95.33
C ALA A 608 -137.67 25.30 95.11
N GLU A 609 -137.53 24.27 94.28
CA GLU A 609 -138.59 23.30 94.01
C GLU A 609 -138.83 22.36 95.20
N VAL A 610 -137.77 21.91 95.89
CA VAL A 610 -137.90 21.16 97.16
C VAL A 610 -138.54 22.01 98.26
N ILE A 611 -138.26 23.31 98.31
CA ILE A 611 -138.91 24.24 99.25
C ILE A 611 -140.39 24.41 98.90
N ARG A 612 -140.78 24.54 97.61
CA ARG A 612 -142.20 24.53 97.20
C ARG A 612 -142.91 23.27 97.64
N GLN A 613 -142.36 22.09 97.32
CA GLN A 613 -143.01 20.82 97.67
C GLN A 613 -143.14 20.61 99.19
N LYS A 614 -142.20 21.13 99.99
CA LYS A 614 -142.31 21.16 101.46
C LYS A 614 -143.39 22.11 101.98
N ILE A 615 -143.68 23.20 101.27
CA ILE A 615 -144.73 24.16 101.65
C ILE A 615 -146.11 23.60 101.28
N ASP A 616 -146.24 22.94 100.13
CA ASP A 616 -147.51 22.39 99.61
C ASP A 616 -147.99 21.12 100.36
N SER A 617 -147.14 20.52 101.20
CA SER A 617 -147.41 19.29 101.95
C SER A 617 -147.58 19.47 103.47
N MET A 618 -147.64 20.71 103.97
CA MET A 618 -147.86 21.01 105.39
C MET A 618 -148.90 22.12 105.59
N GLU A 619 -149.96 21.83 106.35
CA GLU A 619 -151.05 22.77 106.59
C GLU A 619 -150.59 23.99 107.43
N SER A 620 -151.24 25.14 107.20
CA SER A 620 -150.72 26.47 107.49
C SER A 620 -150.29 26.74 108.94
N GLY A 621 -149.02 27.17 109.14
CA GLY A 621 -148.67 27.97 110.33
C GLY A 621 -147.20 27.97 110.79
N ASN A 622 -146.46 26.85 110.70
CA ASN A 622 -145.30 26.62 111.60
C ASN A 622 -143.89 26.56 110.96
N TYR A 623 -143.70 26.94 109.69
CA TYR A 623 -142.41 26.77 108.99
C TYR A 623 -141.23 27.54 109.63
N ALA A 624 -141.47 28.75 110.17
CA ALA A 624 -140.41 29.62 110.69
C ALA A 624 -139.63 29.05 111.88
N ILE A 625 -140.26 28.23 112.73
CA ILE A 625 -139.63 27.69 113.95
C ILE A 625 -138.66 26.55 113.60
N VAL A 626 -139.00 25.72 112.61
CA VAL A 626 -138.15 24.60 112.18
C VAL A 626 -136.89 25.10 111.47
N GLN A 627 -137.01 26.15 110.65
CA GLN A 627 -135.86 26.68 109.91
C GLN A 627 -134.81 27.33 110.83
N VAL A 628 -135.24 28.00 111.91
CA VAL A 628 -134.34 28.52 112.95
C VAL A 628 -133.62 27.39 113.70
N ALA A 629 -134.33 26.31 114.04
CA ALA A 629 -133.72 25.14 114.68
C ALA A 629 -132.67 24.45 113.77
N GLN A 630 -132.93 24.39 112.46
CA GLN A 630 -132.01 23.78 111.50
C GLN A 630 -130.81 24.68 111.18
N ALA A 631 -130.99 26.01 111.16
CA ALA A 631 -129.90 26.98 111.02
C ALA A 631 -128.94 26.97 112.21
N LEU A 632 -129.43 26.77 113.45
CA LEU A 632 -128.56 26.58 114.62
C LEU A 632 -127.82 25.24 114.60
N ALA A 633 -128.40 24.18 114.03
CA ALA A 633 -127.76 22.86 113.96
C ALA A 633 -126.68 22.77 112.87
N GLY A 634 -126.86 23.47 111.74
CA GLY A 634 -125.89 23.47 110.62
C GLY A 634 -124.69 24.40 110.80
N ALA A 635 -124.75 25.36 111.74
CA ALA A 635 -123.74 26.41 111.89
C ALA A 635 -122.38 25.96 112.46
N GLY A 636 -122.26 24.72 112.96
CA GLY A 636 -120.96 24.09 113.29
C GLY A 636 -120.11 24.81 114.36
N VAL A 637 -120.70 25.73 115.13
CA VAL A 637 -119.99 26.52 116.15
C VAL A 637 -119.66 25.64 117.36
N GLN A 638 -118.41 25.18 117.44
CA GLN A 638 -117.85 24.65 118.69
C GLN A 638 -117.43 25.79 119.61
N LEU A 639 -118.22 26.04 120.66
CA LEU A 639 -117.77 26.74 121.86
C LEU A 639 -117.32 25.70 122.90
N VAL A 640 -116.01 25.51 123.05
CA VAL A 640 -115.41 25.01 124.30
C VAL A 640 -114.10 25.76 124.55
N PRO A 641 -114.04 26.68 125.52
CA PRO A 641 -112.79 27.22 126.04
C PRO A 641 -112.42 26.49 127.34
N GLU A 642 -111.49 25.54 127.27
CA GLU A 642 -110.84 24.98 128.46
C GLU A 642 -109.34 25.30 128.46
N VAL A 643 -108.86 25.69 129.64
CA VAL A 643 -107.47 26.04 129.93
C VAL A 643 -106.78 24.82 130.52
N LEU A 644 -105.51 24.58 130.18
CA LEU A 644 -104.62 23.84 131.05
C LEU A 644 -103.38 24.68 131.39
N VAL A 645 -103.32 25.10 132.65
CA VAL A 645 -102.16 25.71 133.31
C VAL A 645 -101.64 24.70 134.33
N GLY A 646 -100.31 24.53 134.40
CA GLY A 646 -99.64 23.68 135.37
C GLY A 646 -98.30 23.18 134.82
N GLY A 647 -97.13 23.56 135.33
CA GLY A 647 -96.84 24.37 136.52
C GLY A 647 -96.04 23.57 137.54
N GLY A 648 -94.71 23.58 137.39
CA GLY A 648 -93.81 23.04 138.39
C GLY A 648 -92.35 23.14 137.98
N HIS A 649 -91.43 23.66 138.79
CA HIS A 649 -91.52 24.44 140.04
C HIS A 649 -90.05 24.75 140.41
N SER A 650 -89.83 25.76 141.26
CA SER A 650 -88.55 26.02 141.97
C SER A 650 -87.37 26.51 141.10
N ALA A 651 -86.96 27.78 141.13
CA ALA A 651 -86.52 28.63 142.25
C ALA A 651 -85.08 28.38 142.69
N GLY A 652 -84.32 29.48 142.81
CA GLY A 652 -82.89 29.51 143.13
C GLY A 652 -82.05 30.12 142.01
N GLN A 653 -81.28 31.19 142.12
CA GLN A 653 -81.11 32.30 143.08
C GLN A 653 -79.83 33.03 142.61
N GLY A 654 -79.78 34.36 142.71
CA GLY A 654 -78.56 35.14 142.41
C GLY A 654 -78.32 35.35 140.89
N GLY A 655 -78.14 36.55 140.35
CA GLY A 655 -77.94 37.85 140.98
C GLY A 655 -76.48 38.29 140.91
N THR A 656 -76.26 39.44 140.25
CA THR A 656 -75.14 40.38 140.42
C THR A 656 -73.72 39.92 140.04
N LEU A 657 -72.81 40.80 139.60
CA LEU A 657 -72.95 42.02 138.77
C LEU A 657 -71.58 42.41 138.12
N VAL A 658 -70.54 41.58 138.22
CA VAL A 658 -69.14 42.08 138.14
C VAL A 658 -68.21 41.28 137.20
N ASP A 659 -68.49 40.01 136.86
CA ASP A 659 -67.38 39.08 136.52
C ASP A 659 -67.36 38.40 135.14
N VAL A 660 -68.26 38.74 134.19
CA VAL A 660 -68.16 38.22 132.79
C VAL A 660 -68.40 39.28 131.70
N LEU A 661 -68.52 40.56 132.06
CA LEU A 661 -68.56 41.66 131.08
C LEU A 661 -67.16 42.01 130.49
N LEU A 662 -66.16 41.13 130.69
CA LEU A 662 -64.78 41.33 130.23
C LEU A 662 -64.04 40.03 129.80
N ALA A 663 -64.73 39.01 129.27
CA ALA A 663 -64.08 37.85 128.65
C ALA A 663 -64.98 37.14 127.63
N GLY A 664 -64.54 37.01 126.37
CA GLY A 664 -65.23 36.21 125.34
C GLY A 664 -65.01 36.71 123.91
N LEU A 665 -64.85 38.02 123.72
CA LEU A 665 -64.24 38.59 122.52
C LEU A 665 -62.74 38.27 122.50
N VAL A 666 -62.22 37.90 121.33
CA VAL A 666 -60.78 37.86 120.97
C VAL A 666 -59.90 36.93 121.82
N LYS A 667 -59.62 35.71 121.32
CA LYS A 667 -58.26 35.09 121.30
C LYS A 667 -58.23 33.75 120.54
N ASP A 668 -57.16 33.59 119.74
CA ASP A 668 -56.67 32.38 119.02
C ASP A 668 -57.33 32.00 117.67
N ARG A 669 -56.65 32.09 116.51
CA ARG A 669 -55.32 32.68 116.14
C ARG A 669 -55.40 33.25 114.70
N LEU A 670 -54.73 34.32 114.25
CA LEU A 670 -53.37 34.89 114.43
C LEU A 670 -52.19 34.12 113.80
N ALA A 671 -51.70 34.61 112.66
CA ALA A 671 -50.26 34.75 112.35
C ALA A 671 -49.98 35.82 111.25
N ARG A 672 -49.61 37.02 111.73
CA ARG A 672 -48.69 38.08 111.24
C ARG A 672 -47.54 37.70 110.25
N PRO A 673 -46.71 38.66 109.73
CA PRO A 673 -46.84 40.15 109.58
C PRO A 673 -46.21 40.82 108.30
N GLU A 674 -46.51 42.13 108.07
CA GLU A 674 -45.63 43.26 107.58
C GLU A 674 -44.89 43.23 106.19
N PRO A 675 -44.30 44.36 105.67
CA PRO A 675 -44.77 45.76 105.58
C PRO A 675 -44.42 46.56 104.25
N ALA A 676 -45.17 47.66 103.93
CA ALA A 676 -44.81 48.88 103.12
C ALA A 676 -44.23 48.75 101.66
N PRO A 677 -44.03 49.82 100.82
CA PRO A 677 -44.33 51.27 100.93
C PRO A 677 -44.99 51.97 99.67
N VAL A 678 -45.39 53.26 99.81
CA VAL A 678 -45.20 54.50 98.95
C VAL A 678 -45.37 54.46 97.40
N GLU A 679 -45.85 55.47 96.64
CA GLU A 679 -46.68 56.72 96.83
C GLU A 679 -47.01 57.37 95.43
N VAL A 680 -47.19 58.71 95.29
CA VAL A 680 -47.65 59.42 94.04
C VAL A 680 -46.91 60.76 93.77
N ALA A 681 -46.85 61.18 92.49
CA ALA A 681 -46.78 62.56 91.95
C ALA A 681 -45.43 63.35 91.75
N ALA A 682 -45.26 63.79 90.49
CA ALA A 682 -44.77 65.10 89.99
C ALA A 682 -43.42 65.71 90.44
N THR A 683 -42.38 65.48 89.62
CA THR A 683 -41.80 66.51 88.73
C THR A 683 -41.15 65.88 87.49
#